data_AF-A0A947QXX9-F1
#
_entry.id   AF-A0A947QXX9-F1
#
_cell.length_a   1.000
_cell.length_b   1.000
_cell.length_c   1.000
_cell.angle_alpha   90.00
_cell.angle_beta   90.00
_cell.angle_gamma   90.00
#
_symmetry.space_group_name_H-M   'P 1'
#
loop_
_entity.id
_entity.type
_entity.pdbx_description
1 polymer ?
#
loop_
_entity_poly.entity_id
_entity_poly.type
_entity_poly.pdbx_seq_one_letter_code
_entity_poly.pdbx_strand_id
1 'polypeptide(L)'
;MRKAATIKKQLSIFILLFVWIIVVSACGSDTDSNDNQETTEYPNAALLVSSNSLDVNASDQVIIDTRTADLYTAGHITGAINLEPSALNINDPAGSSATLGAAGVSKDSRIIVYGVTVDATAGRMFWALEYLGAKDVHVLDGGFDNWTGSTTTGTTPVTVMTFTPAIDSSGIAGMADVRDNNADTDNYAIIDARSSKEFRASRIPNAINISTGDFIERDDNVLEYTKSKWLVDYLKITDKTVIIYDDDNLSAGQVYFIMRLMGFTVKVYSTGWREWNAATTYPNAGLLADMTAFNTADVIIIDARSEALYDAGHIPNAINVEHSDFWTAGTGLKDLAMLQNQLGAQGITRTSTIVIYDDTITSGGAAGRLFWMLEYLGCEDVHILNGGWDKWVADGNTTTTDPVTLTVMTFAASVQAGKKLTGTEIADKLNNTNFKMIDARTDEEFNGWQLYGEARGGHIPGAYQLDYASFFNSDKTTLSYQDLKEMFESRGITADKEVTAYCLSGTRSGYVYFLLRLMGYSNISNYDASIYEWAAASDTTTYPMEKALHYEELVNADWVKALIDYHAEGSTSMAPLEYKDENGTTYPRDHKYVILEIEWGDTNSNRYKKGYLKGHIPGAIHSDTDPWEIAPLYCLKDDAALQAHAAEMGITIDTTVVVYSTRSNYAARNWWLFKYIGVKDVRLLNGGYAAWTNSAGTIETTEHLPVAVADTFTLADVQLSMRALTSEVESHYTDVPTPMMDERSARLYLGIYSGYSYTNIAGRIPGAFHETLLNSTDPDGTYSSYTEAREAFDSEGITKDRDAWFYCGDGYGASQTFLLAYFMGYDKVRVYTDGWNTWSSVMVDEVQKPSGRPVERGLPKE
;
A
#
# COMPACT_ATOMS: atom_id res chain seq x y z
N MET A 1 -36.12 14.25 -81.11
CA MET A 1 -35.09 15.27 -80.80
C MET A 1 -34.16 14.67 -79.77
N ARG A 2 -33.03 14.17 -80.25
CA ARG A 2 -31.68 14.73 -80.05
C ARG A 2 -31.09 14.12 -78.78
N LYS A 3 -30.34 13.02 -78.87
CA LYS A 3 -29.00 12.93 -79.51
C LYS A 3 -28.15 14.15 -79.15
N ALA A 4 -27.11 13.94 -78.36
CA ALA A 4 -25.72 14.00 -78.83
C ALA A 4 -24.83 13.94 -77.57
N ALA A 5 -24.16 12.81 -77.32
CA ALA A 5 -22.98 12.34 -78.04
C ALA A 5 -21.71 13.03 -77.50
N THR A 6 -20.85 12.28 -76.80
CA THR A 6 -19.76 11.47 -77.38
C THR A 6 -18.48 12.30 -77.35
N ILE A 7 -17.44 11.83 -76.67
CA ILE A 7 -16.18 11.27 -77.21
C ILE A 7 -15.43 10.85 -75.94
N LYS A 8 -14.87 9.65 -75.71
CA LYS A 8 -14.64 8.44 -76.50
C LYS A 8 -14.36 7.32 -75.48
N LYS A 9 -15.07 6.20 -75.61
CA LYS A 9 -14.54 4.87 -75.26
C LYS A 9 -13.66 4.42 -76.44
N GLN A 10 -12.65 3.61 -76.17
CA GLN A 10 -11.84 2.79 -77.09
C GLN A 10 -10.46 3.32 -77.53
N LEU A 11 -9.46 2.92 -76.76
CA LEU A 11 -8.28 2.11 -77.16
C LEU A 11 -7.67 1.68 -75.81
N SER A 12 -7.41 0.43 -75.41
CA SER A 12 -7.60 -0.89 -75.98
C SER A 12 -7.52 -1.87 -74.81
N ILE A 13 -8.46 -2.80 -74.77
CA ILE A 13 -8.23 -4.12 -74.16
C ILE A 13 -7.20 -4.80 -75.06
N PHE A 14 -5.95 -4.89 -74.61
CA PHE A 14 -4.95 -5.88 -75.02
C PHE A 14 -3.69 -5.62 -74.18
N ILE A 15 -3.62 -6.25 -73.01
CA ILE A 15 -2.45 -6.92 -72.41
C ILE A 15 -3.00 -7.57 -71.12
N LEU A 16 -3.67 -8.69 -71.34
CA LEU A 16 -3.72 -9.81 -70.41
C LEU A 16 -2.51 -10.67 -70.79
N LEU A 17 -1.68 -11.04 -69.80
CA LEU A 17 -0.61 -12.05 -69.76
C LEU A 17 0.73 -11.46 -69.30
N PHE A 18 1.27 -12.07 -68.24
CA PHE A 18 2.42 -11.70 -67.39
C PHE A 18 2.07 -10.60 -66.38
N VAL A 19 1.96 -10.84 -65.07
CA VAL A 19 2.77 -11.72 -64.22
C VAL A 19 1.94 -12.13 -62.99
N TRP A 20 1.91 -13.44 -62.73
CA TRP A 20 1.68 -14.02 -61.40
C TRP A 20 2.96 -14.83 -61.06
N ILE A 21 3.33 -14.85 -59.77
CA ILE A 21 4.46 -15.56 -59.12
C ILE A 21 5.79 -14.73 -59.19
N ILE A 22 6.36 -14.17 -58.11
CA ILE A 22 6.95 -14.79 -56.90
C ILE A 22 7.03 -13.77 -55.71
N VAL A 23 6.89 -14.30 -54.50
CA VAL A 23 7.05 -13.74 -53.13
C VAL A 23 8.45 -13.18 -52.82
N VAL A 24 8.57 -12.19 -51.91
CA VAL A 24 9.55 -12.09 -50.78
C VAL A 24 9.78 -10.62 -50.35
N SER A 25 9.56 -10.37 -49.04
CA SER A 25 10.05 -9.28 -48.16
C SER A 25 9.73 -7.81 -48.44
N ALA A 26 8.86 -7.24 -47.59
CA ALA A 26 9.03 -5.90 -47.03
C ALA A 26 8.26 -5.78 -45.70
N CYS A 27 8.97 -6.04 -44.59
CA CYS A 27 8.58 -5.60 -43.25
C CYS A 27 8.94 -4.11 -43.07
N GLY A 28 8.12 -3.40 -42.31
CA GLY A 28 8.54 -2.28 -41.46
C GLY A 28 8.59 -0.89 -42.10
N SER A 29 7.65 -0.03 -41.69
CA SER A 29 7.96 1.36 -41.37
C SER A 29 6.83 1.94 -40.52
N ASP A 30 7.05 1.99 -39.20
CA ASP A 30 6.42 2.95 -38.31
C ASP A 30 6.74 4.35 -38.83
N THR A 31 5.74 5.19 -39.01
CA THR A 31 5.94 6.61 -39.30
C THR A 31 5.62 7.41 -38.04
N ASP A 32 6.62 7.58 -37.20
CA ASP A 32 6.66 8.63 -36.17
C ASP A 32 6.75 9.99 -36.88
N SER A 33 5.73 10.83 -36.73
CA SER A 33 5.77 12.22 -37.19
C SER A 33 5.52 13.13 -36.00
N ASN A 34 6.62 13.52 -35.33
CA ASN A 34 6.81 14.80 -34.62
C ASN A 34 8.25 14.83 -34.04
N ASP A 35 9.24 15.06 -34.89
CA ASP A 35 10.64 15.25 -34.47
C ASP A 35 10.93 16.76 -34.35
N ASN A 36 10.52 17.36 -33.22
CA ASN A 36 11.37 18.39 -32.65
C ASN A 36 12.61 17.63 -32.21
N GLN A 37 13.80 17.96 -32.73
CA GLN A 37 15.05 17.27 -32.35
C GLN A 37 15.29 17.41 -30.84
N GLU A 38 14.71 16.49 -30.07
CA GLU A 38 14.98 16.33 -28.65
C GLU A 38 16.42 15.84 -28.52
N THR A 39 17.18 16.41 -27.59
CA THR A 39 18.54 15.95 -27.33
C THR A 39 18.48 14.48 -26.92
N THR A 40 19.26 13.62 -27.55
CA THR A 40 19.25 12.17 -27.29
C THR A 40 20.29 11.73 -26.27
N GLU A 41 21.11 12.65 -25.78
CA GLU A 41 22.23 12.38 -24.89
C GLU A 41 22.03 13.03 -23.52
N TYR A 42 22.55 12.37 -22.48
CA TYR A 42 22.58 12.91 -21.13
C TYR A 42 23.44 14.18 -21.06
N PRO A 43 22.98 15.25 -20.37
CA PRO A 43 23.76 16.48 -20.19
C PRO A 43 25.15 16.24 -19.60
N ASN A 44 25.27 15.25 -18.70
CA ASN A 44 26.54 14.86 -18.07
C ASN A 44 26.98 13.45 -18.48
N ALA A 45 26.78 13.04 -19.75
CA ALA A 45 27.10 11.70 -20.26
C ALA A 45 28.52 11.19 -19.91
N ALA A 46 29.49 12.08 -19.72
CA ALA A 46 30.85 11.73 -19.31
C ALA A 46 30.94 11.07 -17.92
N LEU A 47 29.93 11.19 -17.05
CA LEU A 47 29.88 10.50 -15.75
C LEU A 47 29.65 8.99 -15.89
N LEU A 48 29.25 8.52 -17.07
CA LEU A 48 28.99 7.12 -17.36
C LEU A 48 30.09 6.56 -18.28
N VAL A 49 30.65 5.41 -17.92
CA VAL A 49 31.65 4.70 -18.73
C VAL A 49 31.05 3.40 -19.22
N SER A 50 31.03 3.20 -20.53
CA SER A 50 30.58 1.92 -21.10
C SER A 50 31.65 0.83 -20.92
N SER A 51 31.22 -0.44 -20.80
CA SER A 51 32.12 -1.60 -20.77
C SER A 51 33.15 -1.60 -21.92
N ASN A 52 32.74 -1.19 -23.12
CA ASN A 52 33.63 -1.16 -24.29
C ASN A 52 34.68 -0.04 -24.26
N SER A 53 34.46 1.01 -23.46
CA SER A 53 35.34 2.16 -23.36
C SER A 53 36.33 2.10 -22.19
N LEU A 54 36.13 1.17 -21.25
CA LEU A 54 36.99 1.04 -20.07
C LEU A 54 38.30 0.31 -20.43
N ASP A 55 39.41 1.06 -20.48
CA ASP A 55 40.74 0.46 -20.55
C ASP A 55 41.24 0.10 -19.15
N VAL A 56 41.15 -1.19 -18.79
CA VAL A 56 41.59 -1.70 -17.48
C VAL A 56 43.09 -1.53 -17.21
N ASN A 57 43.91 -1.24 -18.23
CA ASN A 57 45.36 -1.08 -18.09
C ASN A 57 45.81 0.38 -18.01
N ALA A 58 44.87 1.34 -18.03
CA ALA A 58 45.20 2.75 -17.90
C ALA A 58 45.85 3.02 -16.52
N SER A 59 47.00 3.70 -16.53
CA SER A 59 47.81 3.91 -15.32
C SER A 59 47.34 5.08 -14.46
N ASP A 60 46.42 5.89 -14.97
CA ASP A 60 45.90 7.12 -14.36
C ASP A 60 44.49 6.96 -13.77
N GLN A 61 43.99 5.73 -13.68
CA GLN A 61 42.67 5.44 -13.11
C GLN A 61 42.73 4.47 -11.93
N VAL A 62 41.67 4.49 -11.11
CA VAL A 62 41.38 3.49 -10.08
C VAL A 62 39.99 2.95 -10.32
N ILE A 63 39.87 1.62 -10.44
CA ILE A 63 38.58 0.95 -10.60
C ILE A 63 38.16 0.41 -9.23
N ILE A 64 36.96 0.75 -8.77
CA ILE A 64 36.42 0.38 -7.47
C ILE A 64 35.24 -0.57 -7.66
N ASP A 65 35.42 -1.81 -7.18
CA ASP A 65 34.37 -2.80 -7.02
C ASP A 65 33.67 -2.60 -5.67
N THR A 66 32.39 -2.25 -5.71
CA THR A 66 31.55 -2.00 -4.54
C THR A 66 30.77 -3.23 -4.06
N ARG A 67 30.87 -4.35 -4.79
CA ARG A 67 30.27 -5.63 -4.41
C ARG A 67 30.95 -6.18 -3.16
N THR A 68 30.32 -7.18 -2.56
CA THR A 68 30.87 -7.83 -1.37
C THR A 68 32.25 -8.44 -1.62
N ALA A 69 33.07 -8.52 -0.57
CA ALA A 69 34.39 -9.13 -0.66
C ALA A 69 34.38 -10.56 -1.23
N ASP A 70 33.31 -11.32 -0.98
CA ASP A 70 33.11 -12.68 -1.53
C ASP A 70 32.94 -12.65 -3.06
N LEU A 71 32.10 -11.76 -3.58
CA LEU A 71 31.88 -11.60 -5.02
C LEU A 71 33.17 -11.10 -5.71
N TYR A 72 33.86 -10.13 -5.11
CA TYR A 72 35.14 -9.63 -5.59
C TYR A 72 36.20 -10.74 -5.69
N THR A 73 36.34 -11.56 -4.64
CA THR A 73 37.35 -12.63 -4.59
C THR A 73 37.03 -13.74 -5.60
N ALA A 74 35.75 -14.03 -5.82
CA ALA A 74 35.28 -15.00 -6.82
C ALA A 74 35.59 -14.55 -8.25
N GLY A 75 35.59 -13.24 -8.51
CA GLY A 75 36.03 -12.65 -9.77
C GLY A 75 35.64 -11.18 -9.89
N HIS A 76 36.57 -10.34 -10.32
CA HIS A 76 36.39 -8.89 -10.48
C HIS A 76 37.05 -8.39 -11.77
N ILE A 77 36.69 -7.18 -12.19
CA ILE A 77 37.33 -6.49 -13.34
C ILE A 77 38.83 -6.37 -13.07
N THR A 78 39.66 -6.75 -14.04
CA THR A 78 41.13 -6.75 -13.88
C THR A 78 41.62 -5.38 -13.42
N GLY A 79 42.41 -5.35 -12.33
CA GLY A 79 42.96 -4.12 -11.76
C GLY A 79 42.03 -3.38 -10.80
N ALA A 80 40.81 -3.86 -10.57
CA ALA A 80 39.89 -3.25 -9.60
C ALA A 80 40.27 -3.57 -8.15
N ILE A 81 40.12 -2.57 -7.28
CA ILE A 81 40.17 -2.74 -5.83
C ILE A 81 38.77 -2.97 -5.27
N ASN A 82 38.65 -3.60 -4.11
CA ASN A 82 37.35 -3.76 -3.43
C ASN A 82 37.19 -2.70 -2.34
N LEU A 83 36.11 -1.92 -2.42
CA LEU A 83 35.66 -1.02 -1.37
C LEU A 83 34.14 -1.04 -1.34
N GLU A 84 33.57 -1.74 -0.36
CA GLU A 84 32.12 -1.68 -0.12
C GLU A 84 31.71 -0.27 0.34
N PRO A 85 30.47 0.19 0.05
CA PRO A 85 30.03 1.54 0.43
C PRO A 85 30.12 1.83 1.93
N SER A 86 29.98 0.80 2.77
CA SER A 86 30.11 0.87 4.23
C SER A 86 31.51 1.26 4.70
N ALA A 87 32.53 1.15 3.85
CA ALA A 87 33.89 1.59 4.14
C ALA A 87 34.02 3.12 4.25
N LEU A 88 33.04 3.88 3.72
CA LEU A 88 33.01 5.34 3.78
C LEU A 88 31.88 5.84 4.68
N ASN A 89 32.24 6.65 5.66
CA ASN A 89 31.31 7.32 6.57
C ASN A 89 31.39 8.83 6.36
N ILE A 90 30.31 9.43 5.87
CA ILE A 90 30.22 10.88 5.63
C ILE A 90 30.31 11.71 6.92
N ASN A 91 29.96 11.13 8.07
CA ASN A 91 30.10 11.76 9.38
C ASN A 91 31.52 11.65 9.94
N ASP A 92 32.38 10.84 9.33
CA ASP A 92 33.82 10.78 9.59
C ASP A 92 34.62 10.92 8.28
N PRO A 93 34.71 12.15 7.72
CA PRO A 93 35.44 12.36 6.48
C PRO A 93 36.94 12.08 6.62
N ALA A 94 37.52 12.21 7.81
CA ALA A 94 38.93 11.94 8.06
C ALA A 94 39.22 10.44 8.00
N GLY A 95 38.43 9.61 8.67
CA GLY A 95 38.52 8.14 8.59
C GLY A 95 38.26 7.62 7.17
N SER A 96 37.27 8.17 6.49
CA SER A 96 36.97 7.84 5.09
C SER A 96 38.14 8.18 4.15
N SER A 97 38.78 9.34 4.35
CA SER A 97 39.97 9.75 3.59
C SER A 97 41.17 8.84 3.82
N ALA A 98 41.39 8.40 5.07
CA ALA A 98 42.44 7.44 5.38
C ALA A 98 42.18 6.08 4.70
N THR A 99 40.94 5.63 4.67
CA THR A 99 40.51 4.41 3.99
C THR A 99 40.75 4.48 2.48
N LEU A 100 40.35 5.58 1.84
CA LEU A 100 40.59 5.82 0.41
C LEU A 100 42.09 5.88 0.07
N GLY A 101 42.88 6.60 0.87
CA GLY A 101 44.32 6.68 0.68
C GLY A 101 45.02 5.32 0.82
N ALA A 102 44.64 4.53 1.83
CA ALA A 102 45.13 3.16 2.02
C ALA A 102 44.78 2.24 0.84
N ALA A 103 43.62 2.49 0.21
CA ALA A 103 43.17 1.80 -0.99
C ALA A 103 43.80 2.33 -2.30
N GLY A 104 44.72 3.29 -2.23
CA GLY A 104 45.42 3.84 -3.39
C GLY A 104 44.62 4.85 -4.20
N VAL A 105 43.53 5.36 -3.62
CA VAL A 105 42.70 6.41 -4.22
C VAL A 105 43.23 7.78 -3.78
N SER A 106 43.35 8.71 -4.74
CA SER A 106 43.62 10.12 -4.46
C SER A 106 42.45 10.99 -4.95
N LYS A 107 42.36 12.22 -4.45
CA LYS A 107 41.32 13.18 -4.87
C LYS A 107 41.37 13.53 -6.37
N ASP A 108 42.55 13.43 -6.98
CA ASP A 108 42.78 13.75 -8.39
C ASP A 108 42.86 12.47 -9.27
N SER A 109 42.60 11.29 -8.70
CA SER A 109 42.47 10.05 -9.47
C SER A 109 41.25 10.11 -10.37
N ARG A 110 41.34 9.52 -11.58
CA ARG A 110 40.16 9.14 -12.35
C ARG A 110 39.57 7.87 -11.73
N ILE A 111 38.37 7.93 -11.21
CA ILE A 111 37.76 6.84 -10.42
C ILE A 111 36.58 6.25 -11.18
N ILE A 112 36.64 4.95 -11.46
CA ILE A 112 35.54 4.20 -12.08
C ILE A 112 34.92 3.29 -11.02
N VAL A 113 33.67 3.51 -10.68
CA VAL A 113 32.94 2.73 -9.67
C VAL A 113 32.01 1.73 -10.37
N TYR A 114 31.92 0.51 -9.87
CA TYR A 114 30.91 -0.45 -10.31
C TYR A 114 30.37 -1.31 -9.15
N GLY A 115 29.10 -1.68 -9.27
CA GLY A 115 28.42 -2.65 -8.41
C GLY A 115 28.12 -3.94 -9.19
N VAL A 116 27.06 -4.64 -8.81
CA VAL A 116 26.53 -5.74 -9.64
C VAL A 116 26.03 -5.14 -10.96
N THR A 117 25.24 -4.07 -10.84
CA THR A 117 24.75 -3.25 -11.95
C THR A 117 25.05 -1.77 -11.67
N VAL A 118 24.36 -0.82 -12.32
CA VAL A 118 24.31 0.58 -11.86
C VAL A 118 23.37 0.67 -10.66
N ASP A 119 23.76 0.02 -9.55
CA ASP A 119 22.92 -0.22 -8.38
C ASP A 119 23.13 0.83 -7.27
N ALA A 120 22.43 0.64 -6.14
CA ALA A 120 22.54 1.48 -4.96
C ALA A 120 23.96 1.53 -4.36
N THR A 121 24.75 0.46 -4.48
CA THR A 121 26.12 0.42 -3.94
C THR A 121 27.07 1.28 -4.79
N ALA A 122 26.97 1.17 -6.11
CA ALA A 122 27.74 2.01 -7.03
C ALA A 122 27.37 3.49 -6.89
N GLY A 123 26.07 3.80 -6.85
CA GLY A 123 25.57 5.15 -6.65
C GLY A 123 25.97 5.76 -5.30
N ARG A 124 25.87 4.99 -4.21
CA ARG A 124 26.30 5.42 -2.87
C ARG A 124 27.79 5.78 -2.82
N MET A 125 28.63 4.97 -3.45
CA MET A 125 30.07 5.20 -3.53
C MET A 125 30.40 6.41 -4.41
N PHE A 126 29.74 6.56 -5.57
CA PHE A 126 29.85 7.75 -6.43
C PHE A 126 29.57 9.03 -5.65
N TRP A 127 28.42 9.10 -4.97
CA TRP A 127 28.04 10.25 -4.14
C TRP A 127 29.03 10.51 -3.00
N ALA A 128 29.48 9.47 -2.30
CA ALA A 128 30.45 9.60 -1.20
C ALA A 128 31.78 10.21 -1.67
N LEU A 129 32.28 9.77 -2.83
CA LEU A 129 33.53 10.27 -3.41
C LEU A 129 33.42 11.74 -3.80
N GLU A 130 32.32 12.15 -4.45
CA GLU A 130 32.07 13.56 -4.76
C GLU A 130 31.93 14.40 -3.48
N TYR A 131 31.20 13.93 -2.48
CA TYR A 131 31.07 14.59 -1.18
C TYR A 131 32.44 14.83 -0.51
N LEU A 132 33.32 13.83 -0.56
CA LEU A 132 34.71 13.93 -0.05
C LEU A 132 35.61 14.78 -0.96
N GLY A 133 35.13 15.18 -2.14
CA GLY A 133 35.76 16.13 -3.04
C GLY A 133 36.57 15.50 -4.18
N ALA A 134 36.41 14.22 -4.49
CA ALA A 134 36.99 13.61 -5.70
C ALA A 134 36.52 14.36 -6.96
N LYS A 135 37.40 14.55 -7.94
CA LYS A 135 37.14 15.45 -9.08
C LYS A 135 36.67 14.77 -10.36
N ASP A 136 37.00 13.49 -10.52
CA ASP A 136 36.81 12.75 -11.77
C ASP A 136 36.28 11.34 -11.43
N VAL A 137 35.00 11.28 -11.06
CA VAL A 137 34.32 10.06 -10.64
C VAL A 137 33.32 9.66 -11.71
N HIS A 138 33.28 8.37 -12.03
CA HIS A 138 32.39 7.81 -13.03
C HIS A 138 31.79 6.49 -12.55
N VAL A 139 30.67 6.08 -13.14
CA VAL A 139 30.06 4.77 -12.92
C VAL A 139 30.16 3.93 -14.19
N LEU A 140 30.48 2.64 -14.04
CA LEU A 140 30.45 1.67 -15.14
C LEU A 140 28.99 1.31 -15.47
N ASP A 141 28.60 1.57 -16.71
CA ASP A 141 27.27 1.23 -17.22
C ASP A 141 27.06 -0.28 -17.25
N GLY A 142 25.92 -0.75 -16.74
CA GLY A 142 25.62 -2.17 -16.59
C GLY A 142 26.38 -2.90 -15.48
N GLY A 143 27.31 -2.24 -14.79
CA GLY A 143 28.10 -2.82 -13.71
C GLY A 143 28.92 -4.05 -14.13
N PHE A 144 29.10 -4.99 -13.20
CA PHE A 144 29.84 -6.22 -13.46
C PHE A 144 29.09 -7.21 -14.35
N ASP A 145 27.76 -7.27 -14.24
CA ASP A 145 26.96 -8.28 -14.95
C ASP A 145 27.04 -8.09 -16.48
N ASN A 146 27.23 -6.85 -16.94
CA ASN A 146 27.47 -6.51 -18.34
C ASN A 146 28.95 -6.39 -18.73
N TRP A 147 29.88 -6.67 -17.82
CA TRP A 147 31.30 -6.60 -18.12
C TRP A 147 31.73 -7.78 -19.00
N THR A 148 32.20 -7.47 -20.22
CA THR A 148 32.66 -8.48 -21.18
C THR A 148 34.19 -8.55 -21.32
N GLY A 149 34.92 -7.71 -20.59
CA GLY A 149 36.39 -7.63 -20.67
C GLY A 149 37.11 -8.58 -19.72
N SER A 150 38.40 -8.32 -19.49
CA SER A 150 39.25 -9.20 -18.68
C SER A 150 38.86 -9.18 -17.20
N THR A 151 38.73 -10.35 -16.58
CA THR A 151 38.53 -10.52 -15.13
C THR A 151 39.73 -11.20 -14.47
N THR A 152 39.93 -10.95 -13.18
CA THR A 152 40.96 -11.55 -12.33
C THR A 152 40.35 -12.08 -11.03
N THR A 153 41.07 -12.94 -10.32
CA THR A 153 40.68 -13.48 -9.00
C THR A 153 41.73 -13.13 -7.94
N GLY A 154 41.33 -13.12 -6.66
CA GLY A 154 42.20 -12.69 -5.56
C GLY A 154 42.23 -11.18 -5.37
N THR A 155 43.25 -10.63 -4.71
CA THR A 155 43.34 -9.19 -4.40
C THR A 155 44.29 -8.46 -5.34
N THR A 156 43.89 -7.28 -5.82
CA THR A 156 44.80 -6.39 -6.56
C THR A 156 45.81 -5.73 -5.63
N PRO A 157 47.13 -5.76 -5.95
CA PRO A 157 48.12 -5.01 -5.20
C PRO A 157 47.86 -3.51 -5.26
N VAL A 158 47.88 -2.84 -4.11
CA VAL A 158 47.59 -1.42 -3.97
C VAL A 158 48.85 -0.63 -3.64
N THR A 159 49.05 0.51 -4.31
CA THR A 159 50.03 1.52 -3.90
C THR A 159 49.32 2.57 -3.08
N VAL A 160 49.68 2.73 -1.80
CA VAL A 160 49.06 3.70 -0.88
C VAL A 160 49.24 5.12 -1.42
N MET A 161 48.14 5.89 -1.41
CA MET A 161 48.07 7.28 -1.81
C MET A 161 47.61 8.15 -0.64
N THR A 162 47.66 9.47 -0.81
CA THR A 162 47.03 10.41 0.13
C THR A 162 45.74 10.94 -0.48
N PHE A 163 44.62 10.76 0.24
CA PHE A 163 43.37 11.42 -0.07
C PHE A 163 43.17 12.59 0.89
N THR A 164 43.24 13.82 0.39
CA THR A 164 42.96 15.01 1.19
C THR A 164 41.53 15.47 0.89
N PRO A 165 40.59 15.38 1.86
CA PRO A 165 39.20 15.69 1.61
C PRO A 165 39.01 17.18 1.32
N ALA A 166 38.07 17.48 0.43
CA ALA A 166 37.56 18.82 0.18
C ALA A 166 36.04 18.76 0.18
N ILE A 167 35.46 18.80 1.38
CA ILE A 167 34.04 18.52 1.60
C ILE A 167 33.14 19.47 0.81
N ASP A 168 32.33 18.90 -0.07
CA ASP A 168 31.28 19.64 -0.76
C ASP A 168 29.97 19.56 0.03
N SER A 169 29.80 20.52 0.95
CA SER A 169 28.57 20.65 1.74
C SER A 169 27.37 21.16 0.94
N SER A 170 27.55 21.64 -0.30
CA SER A 170 26.45 22.19 -1.10
C SER A 170 25.49 21.10 -1.63
N GLY A 171 25.98 19.87 -1.77
CA GLY A 171 25.21 18.68 -2.15
C GLY A 171 24.53 17.96 -0.97
N ILE A 172 24.50 18.56 0.22
CA ILE A 172 23.83 18.01 1.40
C ILE A 172 22.69 18.94 1.82
N ALA A 173 21.55 18.36 2.19
CA ALA A 173 20.46 19.06 2.86
C ALA A 173 20.38 18.62 4.33
N GLY A 174 20.00 19.54 5.21
CA GLY A 174 19.53 19.22 6.57
C GLY A 174 18.01 19.31 6.68
N MET A 175 17.45 18.93 7.83
CA MET A 175 16.00 18.93 8.06
C MET A 175 15.35 20.30 7.81
N ALA A 176 16.05 21.40 8.17
CA ALA A 176 15.55 22.76 7.90
C ALA A 176 15.47 23.06 6.40
N ASP A 177 16.48 22.66 5.62
CA ASP A 177 16.46 22.82 4.16
C ASP A 177 15.30 22.04 3.54
N VAL A 178 15.09 20.79 3.99
CA VAL A 178 14.00 19.96 3.51
C VAL A 178 12.67 20.62 3.85
N ARG A 179 12.45 21.01 5.12
CA ARG A 179 11.19 21.60 5.59
C ARG A 179 10.85 22.89 4.85
N ASP A 180 11.80 23.79 4.72
CA ASP A 180 11.56 25.12 4.16
C ASP A 180 11.31 25.05 2.65
N ASN A 181 11.98 24.13 1.94
CA ASN A 181 11.82 23.93 0.51
C ASN A 181 10.64 23.00 0.16
N ASN A 182 10.19 22.16 1.09
CA ASN A 182 9.06 21.25 0.87
C ASN A 182 7.74 21.97 0.56
N ALA A 183 7.60 23.22 1.03
CA ALA A 183 6.47 24.08 0.72
C ALA A 183 6.57 24.78 -0.64
N ASP A 184 7.76 24.83 -1.24
CA ASP A 184 8.04 25.46 -2.54
C ASP A 184 8.14 24.40 -3.64
N THR A 185 6.99 23.86 -4.03
CA THR A 185 6.90 22.83 -5.07
C THR A 185 7.17 23.34 -6.48
N ASP A 186 7.29 24.65 -6.67
CA ASP A 186 7.61 25.25 -7.98
C ASP A 186 9.10 25.19 -8.27
N ASN A 187 9.95 25.43 -7.26
CA ASN A 187 11.41 25.44 -7.42
C ASN A 187 12.11 24.16 -6.93
N TYR A 188 11.45 23.39 -6.05
CA TYR A 188 12.03 22.20 -5.44
C TYR A 188 11.20 20.94 -5.66
N ALA A 189 11.89 19.81 -5.76
CA ALA A 189 11.31 18.48 -5.71
C ALA A 189 11.97 17.68 -4.59
N ILE A 190 11.16 17.21 -3.63
CA ILE A 190 11.62 16.24 -2.63
C ILE A 190 11.41 14.86 -3.22
N ILE A 191 12.49 14.10 -3.41
CA ILE A 191 12.44 12.75 -3.97
C ILE A 191 12.62 11.72 -2.85
N ASP A 192 11.66 10.83 -2.73
CA ASP A 192 11.74 9.64 -1.89
C ASP A 192 12.28 8.46 -2.70
N ALA A 193 13.49 8.02 -2.36
CA ALA A 193 14.19 6.91 -2.99
C ALA A 193 13.89 5.54 -2.37
N ARG A 194 12.99 5.47 -1.39
CA ARG A 194 12.47 4.21 -0.82
C ARG A 194 11.51 3.53 -1.79
N SER A 195 11.11 2.30 -1.50
CA SER A 195 10.16 1.57 -2.35
C SER A 195 8.80 2.25 -2.42
N SER A 196 8.04 2.04 -3.50
CA SER A 196 6.68 2.58 -3.61
C SER A 196 5.74 2.12 -2.50
N LYS A 197 6.01 0.96 -1.87
CA LYS A 197 5.26 0.51 -0.69
C LYS A 197 5.54 1.43 0.51
N GLU A 198 6.82 1.70 0.78
CA GLU A 198 7.23 2.60 1.87
C GLU A 198 6.73 4.03 1.65
N PHE A 199 6.82 4.54 0.42
CA PHE A 199 6.32 5.86 0.05
C PHE A 199 4.80 6.05 0.24
N ARG A 200 4.01 4.99 -0.04
CA ARG A 200 2.55 5.03 0.14
C ARG A 200 2.17 4.96 1.61
N ALA A 201 2.90 4.17 2.40
CA ALA A 201 2.74 4.12 3.86
C ALA A 201 3.07 5.47 4.50
N SER A 202 4.25 6.01 4.17
CA SER A 202 4.77 7.30 4.64
C SER A 202 5.48 8.07 3.57
N ARG A 203 5.53 9.38 3.73
CA ARG A 203 6.53 10.22 3.05
C ARG A 203 6.65 11.58 3.71
N ILE A 204 7.73 12.27 3.38
CA ILE A 204 7.79 13.72 3.56
C ILE A 204 6.61 14.29 2.74
N PRO A 205 5.76 15.18 3.29
CA PRO A 205 4.63 15.74 2.54
C PRO A 205 5.11 16.29 1.20
N ASN A 206 4.31 16.24 0.12
CA ASN A 206 4.71 16.68 -1.23
C ASN A 206 5.89 15.93 -1.89
N ALA A 207 6.50 14.93 -1.23
CA ALA A 207 7.56 14.14 -1.86
C ALA A 207 7.02 13.30 -3.03
N ILE A 208 7.91 13.00 -3.97
CA ILE A 208 7.68 12.21 -5.17
C ILE A 208 8.49 10.93 -5.07
N ASN A 209 7.88 9.77 -5.33
CA ASN A 209 8.61 8.51 -5.32
C ASN A 209 9.39 8.30 -6.61
N ILE A 210 10.69 8.08 -6.49
CA ILE A 210 11.55 7.56 -7.55
C ILE A 210 12.38 6.46 -6.92
N SER A 211 12.02 5.21 -7.19
CA SER A 211 12.66 4.05 -6.58
C SER A 211 13.96 3.68 -7.30
N THR A 212 14.77 2.86 -6.63
CA THR A 212 15.91 2.21 -7.27
C THR A 212 15.45 1.39 -8.48
N GLY A 213 16.18 1.53 -9.60
CA GLY A 213 15.85 0.84 -10.84
C GLY A 213 14.84 1.55 -11.77
N ASP A 214 14.23 2.67 -11.37
CA ASP A 214 13.32 3.43 -12.25
C ASP A 214 13.99 3.94 -13.53
N PHE A 215 15.29 4.18 -13.45
CA PHE A 215 16.15 4.64 -14.54
C PHE A 215 17.13 3.57 -15.04
N ILE A 216 16.81 2.29 -14.82
CA ILE A 216 17.62 1.16 -15.28
C ILE A 216 16.79 0.34 -16.28
N GLU A 217 17.40 -0.04 -17.41
CA GLU A 217 16.84 -0.92 -18.42
C GLU A 217 16.78 -2.38 -17.93
N ARG A 218 16.10 -3.25 -18.67
CA ARG A 218 16.05 -4.68 -18.34
C ARG A 218 17.38 -5.42 -18.49
N ASP A 219 18.28 -4.87 -19.29
CA ASP A 219 19.62 -5.38 -19.44
C ASP A 219 20.59 -4.72 -18.46
N ASP A 220 20.09 -4.10 -17.38
CA ASP A 220 20.86 -3.52 -16.28
C ASP A 220 21.70 -2.27 -16.61
N ASN A 221 21.64 -1.77 -17.85
CA ASN A 221 22.23 -0.48 -18.22
C ASN A 221 21.36 0.71 -17.78
N VAL A 222 21.95 1.90 -17.71
CA VAL A 222 21.20 3.14 -17.51
C VAL A 222 20.22 3.35 -18.66
N LEU A 223 19.00 3.76 -18.32
CA LEU A 223 17.94 4.08 -19.26
C LEU A 223 18.38 5.11 -20.30
N GLU A 224 17.90 4.99 -21.54
CA GLU A 224 18.16 6.01 -22.57
C GLU A 224 17.67 7.39 -22.10
N TYR A 225 18.43 8.45 -22.41
CA TYR A 225 18.14 9.79 -21.90
C TYR A 225 16.71 10.26 -22.22
N THR A 226 16.20 10.00 -23.41
CA THR A 226 14.83 10.38 -23.81
C THR A 226 13.78 9.75 -22.91
N LYS A 227 13.93 8.48 -22.53
CA LYS A 227 13.00 7.79 -21.63
C LYS A 227 13.11 8.29 -20.19
N SER A 228 14.34 8.56 -19.73
CA SER A 228 14.57 9.20 -18.43
C SER A 228 13.93 10.58 -18.38
N LYS A 229 14.05 11.35 -19.47
CA LYS A 229 13.43 12.65 -19.64
C LYS A 229 11.91 12.56 -19.56
N TRP A 230 11.29 11.59 -20.23
CA TRP A 230 9.84 11.36 -20.11
C TRP A 230 9.40 11.13 -18.66
N LEU A 231 10.15 10.35 -17.88
CA LEU A 231 9.80 10.08 -16.49
C LEU A 231 9.88 11.35 -15.63
N VAL A 232 10.96 12.13 -15.73
CA VAL A 232 11.11 13.36 -14.92
C VAL A 232 10.14 14.46 -15.33
N ASP A 233 9.83 14.59 -16.63
CA ASP A 233 8.83 15.52 -17.12
C ASP A 233 7.42 15.10 -16.66
N TYR A 234 7.11 13.80 -16.69
CA TYR A 234 5.83 13.25 -16.21
C TYR A 234 5.65 13.50 -14.71
N LEU A 235 6.72 13.34 -13.93
CA LEU A 235 6.76 13.65 -12.50
C LEU A 235 6.84 15.15 -12.21
N LYS A 236 6.88 16.01 -13.24
CA LYS A 236 6.93 17.48 -13.14
C LYS A 236 8.09 17.98 -12.27
N ILE A 237 9.26 17.34 -12.37
CA ILE A 237 10.45 17.74 -11.61
C ILE A 237 11.48 18.49 -12.45
N THR A 238 11.31 18.56 -13.76
CA THR A 238 12.21 19.27 -14.69
C THR A 238 12.46 20.72 -14.25
N ASP A 239 13.72 21.16 -14.38
CA ASP A 239 14.23 22.48 -13.98
C ASP A 239 14.19 22.79 -12.46
N LYS A 240 13.82 21.83 -11.61
CA LYS A 240 13.82 22.02 -10.15
C LYS A 240 15.15 21.64 -9.50
N THR A 241 15.40 22.21 -8.32
CA THR A 241 16.43 21.67 -7.42
C THR A 241 15.86 20.44 -6.72
N VAL A 242 16.61 19.35 -6.72
CA VAL A 242 16.17 18.06 -6.19
C VAL A 242 16.79 17.83 -4.82
N ILE A 243 15.99 17.43 -3.84
CA ILE A 243 16.45 16.94 -2.53
C ILE A 243 16.03 15.47 -2.42
N ILE A 244 16.99 14.56 -2.36
CA ILE A 244 16.74 13.11 -2.33
C ILE A 244 16.90 12.60 -0.91
N TYR A 245 16.01 11.73 -0.48
CA TYR A 245 16.13 11.02 0.79
C TYR A 245 15.74 9.54 0.65
N ASP A 246 16.22 8.74 1.58
CA ASP A 246 15.75 7.40 1.91
C ASP A 246 15.99 7.16 3.42
N ASP A 247 16.14 5.92 3.89
CA ASP A 247 16.39 5.63 5.30
C ASP A 247 17.86 5.73 5.75
N ASP A 248 18.83 5.42 4.88
CA ASP A 248 20.26 5.24 5.24
C ASP A 248 21.26 5.75 4.18
N ASN A 249 20.76 6.50 3.20
CA ASN A 249 21.40 7.06 2.01
C ASN A 249 21.90 6.06 0.97
N LEU A 250 21.55 4.77 1.07
CA LEU A 250 21.98 3.77 0.11
C LEU A 250 21.28 3.94 -1.24
N SER A 251 19.95 3.90 -1.25
CA SER A 251 19.10 4.07 -2.44
C SER A 251 19.16 5.49 -2.97
N ALA A 252 19.22 6.49 -2.06
CA ALA A 252 19.38 7.89 -2.42
C ALA A 252 20.65 8.13 -3.24
N GLY A 253 21.71 7.33 -3.04
CA GLY A 253 22.95 7.40 -3.82
C GLY A 253 22.77 7.05 -5.30
N GLN A 254 21.98 6.02 -5.63
CA GLN A 254 21.68 5.68 -7.04
C GLN A 254 20.91 6.80 -7.72
N VAL A 255 19.84 7.28 -7.06
CA VAL A 255 19.02 8.35 -7.61
C VAL A 255 19.84 9.65 -7.73
N TYR A 256 20.73 9.93 -6.78
CA TYR A 256 21.67 11.06 -6.87
C TYR A 256 22.54 10.98 -8.13
N PHE A 257 23.13 9.81 -8.40
CA PHE A 257 23.93 9.60 -9.62
C PHE A 257 23.11 9.87 -10.88
N ILE A 258 21.90 9.32 -10.97
CA ILE A 258 21.03 9.52 -12.14
C ILE A 258 20.63 10.99 -12.30
N MET A 259 20.22 11.67 -11.22
CA MET A 259 19.84 13.08 -11.29
C MET A 259 21.04 13.96 -11.70
N ARG A 260 22.25 13.65 -11.21
CA ARG A 260 23.49 14.29 -11.67
C ARG A 260 23.77 14.00 -13.14
N LEU A 261 23.59 12.77 -13.62
CA LEU A 261 23.74 12.40 -15.03
C LEU A 261 22.77 13.20 -15.92
N MET A 262 21.55 13.43 -15.44
CA MET A 262 20.51 14.25 -16.08
C MET A 262 20.72 15.76 -15.97
N GLY A 263 21.74 16.23 -15.24
CA GLY A 263 22.09 17.65 -15.14
C GLY A 263 21.35 18.43 -14.05
N PHE A 264 20.69 17.76 -13.12
CA PHE A 264 20.02 18.42 -12.00
C PHE A 264 21.00 19.02 -10.99
N THR A 265 20.56 20.06 -10.29
CA THR A 265 21.16 20.45 -9.00
C THR A 265 20.58 19.56 -7.93
N VAL A 266 21.42 18.76 -7.27
CA VAL A 266 20.97 17.69 -6.36
C VAL A 266 21.56 17.89 -4.97
N LYS A 267 20.72 17.72 -3.95
CA LYS A 267 21.13 17.56 -2.56
C LYS A 267 20.67 16.20 -2.04
N VAL A 268 21.48 15.57 -1.19
CA VAL A 268 21.07 14.39 -0.43
C VAL A 268 20.73 14.82 0.99
N TYR A 269 19.54 14.48 1.45
CA TYR A 269 19.15 14.66 2.84
C TYR A 269 19.82 13.57 3.69
N SER A 270 21.05 13.86 4.13
CA SER A 270 22.02 12.87 4.65
C SER A 270 21.62 12.12 5.92
N THR A 271 20.59 12.59 6.61
CA THR A 271 20.02 12.00 7.83
C THR A 271 18.69 11.31 7.55
N GLY A 272 18.17 11.45 6.33
CA GLY A 272 17.11 10.65 5.73
C GLY A 272 15.73 10.84 6.34
N TRP A 273 14.81 9.97 5.90
CA TRP A 273 13.46 9.82 6.44
C TRP A 273 13.48 9.71 7.98
N ARG A 274 14.48 9.01 8.53
CA ARG A 274 14.64 8.80 9.96
C ARG A 274 14.75 10.09 10.76
N GLU A 275 15.50 11.10 10.29
CA GLU A 275 15.59 12.39 11.00
C GLU A 275 14.37 13.27 10.77
N TRP A 276 13.80 13.31 9.55
CA TRP A 276 12.55 14.05 9.30
C TRP A 276 11.46 13.62 10.27
N ASN A 277 11.43 12.32 10.52
CA ASN A 277 10.46 11.69 11.39
C ASN A 277 10.98 11.57 12.84
N ALA A 278 12.19 12.08 13.15
CA ALA A 278 12.83 12.04 14.47
C ALA A 278 12.30 13.07 15.49
N ALA A 279 11.05 13.53 15.36
CA ALA A 279 10.30 13.78 16.58
C ALA A 279 10.12 12.43 17.27
N THR A 280 11.13 11.98 18.00
CA THR A 280 11.21 10.62 18.55
C THR A 280 10.33 10.43 19.78
N THR A 281 9.74 11.53 20.28
CA THR A 281 9.03 11.52 21.56
C THR A 281 7.72 12.26 21.46
N TYR A 282 6.75 11.74 22.18
CA TYR A 282 5.45 12.36 22.37
C TYR A 282 5.57 13.71 23.07
N PRO A 283 4.94 14.79 22.56
CA PRO A 283 4.90 16.09 23.25
C PRO A 283 4.40 15.99 24.69
N ASN A 284 3.48 15.04 24.96
CA ASN A 284 2.98 14.75 26.30
C ASN A 284 3.40 13.35 26.77
N ALA A 285 4.64 12.93 26.52
CA ALA A 285 5.16 11.59 26.87
C ALA A 285 4.89 11.15 28.31
N GLY A 286 4.77 12.09 29.25
CA GLY A 286 4.42 11.79 30.65
C GLY A 286 3.03 11.17 30.85
N LEU A 287 2.12 11.24 29.88
CA LEU A 287 0.82 10.54 29.95
C LEU A 287 0.94 9.02 29.78
N LEU A 288 2.06 8.54 29.22
CA LEU A 288 2.37 7.14 29.04
C LEU A 288 3.28 6.68 30.19
N ALA A 289 2.74 5.87 31.09
CA ALA A 289 3.41 5.45 32.31
C ALA A 289 4.37 4.26 32.06
N ASP A 290 5.57 4.36 32.64
CA ASP A 290 6.42 3.23 32.98
C ASP A 290 6.34 3.06 34.51
N MET A 291 5.83 1.92 34.97
CA MET A 291 5.62 1.67 36.40
C MET A 291 6.91 1.67 37.23
N THR A 292 8.09 1.50 36.62
CA THR A 292 9.36 1.67 37.33
C THR A 292 9.62 3.12 37.75
N ALA A 293 8.93 4.08 37.13
CA ALA A 293 9.05 5.51 37.42
C ALA A 293 8.15 5.99 38.57
N PHE A 294 7.20 5.17 39.06
CA PHE A 294 6.25 5.57 40.10
C PHE A 294 6.49 4.85 41.44
N ASN A 295 6.37 5.60 42.53
CA ASN A 295 6.21 5.00 43.85
C ASN A 295 4.77 4.52 44.01
N THR A 296 4.55 3.21 44.01
CA THR A 296 3.21 2.60 44.10
C THR A 296 2.41 2.99 45.34
N ALA A 297 3.05 3.55 46.37
CA ALA A 297 2.37 4.08 47.56
C ALA A 297 1.67 5.43 47.35
N ASP A 298 2.04 6.18 46.31
CA ASP A 298 1.58 7.56 46.07
C ASP A 298 0.61 7.67 44.87
N VAL A 299 0.31 6.55 44.20
CA VAL A 299 -0.54 6.50 43.01
C VAL A 299 -1.71 5.56 43.19
N ILE A 300 -2.86 5.88 42.57
CA ILE A 300 -3.97 4.94 42.43
C ILE A 300 -3.77 4.17 41.13
N ILE A 301 -3.55 2.86 41.24
CA ILE A 301 -3.44 1.97 40.08
C ILE A 301 -4.83 1.41 39.80
N ILE A 302 -5.31 1.57 38.58
CA ILE A 302 -6.62 1.08 38.14
C ILE A 302 -6.41 -0.05 37.13
N ASP A 303 -6.92 -1.22 37.47
CA ASP A 303 -7.15 -2.31 36.53
C ASP A 303 -8.54 -2.14 35.90
N ALA A 304 -8.56 -1.84 34.60
CA ALA A 304 -9.78 -1.60 33.84
C ALA A 304 -10.37 -2.89 33.22
N ARG A 305 -9.72 -4.05 33.42
CA ARG A 305 -10.24 -5.35 32.97
C ARG A 305 -11.43 -5.79 33.82
N SER A 306 -12.11 -6.84 33.39
CA SER A 306 -13.23 -7.41 34.16
C SER A 306 -12.80 -7.87 35.56
N GLU A 307 -13.72 -7.83 36.53
CA GLU A 307 -13.51 -8.34 37.90
C GLU A 307 -12.91 -9.76 37.90
N ALA A 308 -13.40 -10.64 37.01
CA ALA A 308 -12.89 -12.00 36.89
C ALA A 308 -11.40 -12.08 36.49
N LEU A 309 -10.93 -11.17 35.63
CA LEU A 309 -9.52 -11.10 35.22
C LEU A 309 -8.65 -10.49 36.32
N TYR A 310 -9.17 -9.47 37.02
CA TYR A 310 -8.52 -8.89 38.19
C TYR A 310 -8.31 -9.93 39.30
N ASP A 311 -9.35 -10.70 39.64
CA ASP A 311 -9.32 -11.74 40.66
C ASP A 311 -8.37 -12.89 40.29
N ALA A 312 -8.24 -13.20 39.00
CA ALA A 312 -7.29 -14.19 38.51
C ALA A 312 -5.83 -13.74 38.64
N GLY A 313 -5.59 -12.42 38.71
CA GLY A 313 -4.29 -11.83 38.97
C GLY A 313 -4.21 -10.38 38.45
N HIS A 314 -3.60 -9.50 39.24
CA HIS A 314 -3.47 -8.08 38.94
C HIS A 314 -2.13 -7.50 39.42
N ILE A 315 -1.83 -6.27 38.99
CA ILE A 315 -0.66 -5.51 39.45
C ILE A 315 -0.82 -5.17 40.94
N PRO A 316 0.19 -5.39 41.80
CA PRO A 316 0.10 -5.07 43.23
C PRO A 316 -0.37 -3.64 43.50
N ASN A 317 -1.27 -3.49 44.49
CA ASN A 317 -1.94 -2.23 44.87
C ASN A 317 -2.97 -1.70 43.87
N ALA A 318 -3.28 -2.42 42.77
CA ALA A 318 -4.35 -2.04 41.86
C ALA A 318 -5.75 -2.28 42.45
N ILE A 319 -6.66 -1.34 42.22
CA ILE A 319 -8.11 -1.54 42.39
C ILE A 319 -8.74 -1.90 41.05
N ASN A 320 -9.84 -2.65 41.08
CA ASN A 320 -10.63 -2.93 39.87
C ASN A 320 -11.67 -1.83 39.63
N VAL A 321 -11.68 -1.26 38.42
CA VAL A 321 -12.68 -0.27 38.00
C VAL A 321 -13.06 -0.55 36.56
N GLU A 322 -14.21 -1.18 36.33
CA GLU A 322 -14.68 -1.45 34.97
C GLU A 322 -15.29 -0.22 34.33
N HIS A 323 -14.92 0.08 33.08
CA HIS A 323 -15.51 1.21 32.35
C HIS A 323 -17.03 1.04 32.16
N SER A 324 -17.53 -0.20 32.09
CA SER A 324 -18.94 -0.59 31.93
C SER A 324 -19.85 0.02 32.99
N ASP A 325 -19.33 0.30 34.19
CA ASP A 325 -20.08 0.90 35.29
C ASP A 325 -20.47 2.36 35.07
N PHE A 326 -19.85 3.06 34.12
CA PHE A 326 -19.96 4.52 34.00
C PHE A 326 -20.76 5.00 32.80
N TRP A 327 -21.29 4.11 31.96
CA TRP A 327 -22.04 4.49 30.76
C TRP A 327 -23.32 3.68 30.56
N THR A 328 -24.11 4.09 29.59
CA THR A 328 -25.32 3.39 29.14
C THR A 328 -25.37 3.43 27.61
N ALA A 329 -25.69 2.30 27.00
CA ALA A 329 -25.71 2.17 25.56
C ALA A 329 -26.69 3.15 24.91
N GLY A 330 -26.23 3.82 23.84
CA GLY A 330 -26.99 4.84 23.12
C GLY A 330 -27.09 6.20 23.81
N THR A 331 -26.56 6.38 25.03
CA THR A 331 -26.60 7.67 25.74
C THR A 331 -25.24 8.17 26.23
N GLY A 332 -24.22 7.29 26.26
CA GLY A 332 -22.89 7.63 26.75
C GLY A 332 -22.80 7.60 28.28
N LEU A 333 -21.97 8.46 28.87
CA LEU A 333 -21.75 8.54 30.32
C LEU A 333 -23.06 8.69 31.12
N LYS A 334 -23.10 8.07 32.30
CA LYS A 334 -24.15 8.27 33.31
C LYS A 334 -24.19 9.70 33.81
N ASP A 335 -25.26 10.09 34.50
CA ASP A 335 -25.37 11.43 35.04
C ASP A 335 -24.24 11.74 36.04
N LEU A 336 -23.92 13.03 36.15
CA LEU A 336 -22.78 13.52 36.92
C LEU A 336 -22.83 13.10 38.39
N ALA A 337 -24.03 13.03 38.99
CA ALA A 337 -24.16 12.67 40.41
C ALA A 337 -23.82 11.19 40.63
N MET A 338 -24.25 10.30 39.73
CA MET A 338 -23.86 8.89 39.75
C MET A 338 -22.35 8.71 39.58
N LEU A 339 -21.74 9.37 38.60
CA LEU A 339 -20.30 9.27 38.36
C LEU A 339 -19.47 9.72 39.58
N GLN A 340 -19.84 10.86 40.19
CA GLN A 340 -19.19 11.36 41.41
C GLN A 340 -19.30 10.37 42.58
N ASN A 341 -20.47 9.75 42.76
CA ASN A 341 -20.68 8.76 43.82
C ASN A 341 -19.85 7.48 43.57
N GLN A 342 -19.83 6.99 42.32
CA GLN A 342 -19.09 5.77 41.96
C GLN A 342 -17.58 5.97 42.10
N LEU A 343 -17.02 7.06 41.57
CA LEU A 343 -15.58 7.35 41.69
C LEU A 343 -15.17 7.63 43.14
N GLY A 344 -15.99 8.35 43.89
CA GLY A 344 -15.75 8.60 45.31
C GLY A 344 -15.75 7.31 46.15
N ALA A 345 -16.65 6.37 45.84
CA ALA A 345 -16.68 5.05 46.49
C ALA A 345 -15.39 4.25 46.26
N GLN A 346 -14.72 4.44 45.12
CA GLN A 346 -13.42 3.86 44.80
C GLN A 346 -12.23 4.62 45.41
N GLY A 347 -12.47 5.65 46.22
CA GLY A 347 -11.43 6.47 46.85
C GLY A 347 -10.72 7.44 45.90
N ILE A 348 -11.24 7.60 44.68
CA ILE A 348 -10.67 8.49 43.66
C ILE A 348 -11.09 9.93 43.95
N THR A 349 -10.16 10.87 43.75
CA THR A 349 -10.40 12.31 43.79
C THR A 349 -9.80 12.98 42.55
N ARG A 350 -10.20 14.22 42.28
CA ARG A 350 -9.74 14.98 41.12
C ARG A 350 -8.22 15.28 41.14
N THR A 351 -7.62 15.29 42.33
CA THR A 351 -6.19 15.54 42.56
C THR A 351 -5.39 14.26 42.77
N SER A 352 -6.01 13.08 42.59
CA SER A 352 -5.30 11.80 42.63
C SER A 352 -4.37 11.68 41.42
N THR A 353 -3.16 11.15 41.63
CA THR A 353 -2.33 10.63 40.54
C THR A 353 -2.80 9.22 40.20
N ILE A 354 -3.21 8.99 38.95
CA ILE A 354 -3.91 7.78 38.52
C ILE A 354 -3.15 7.12 37.37
N VAL A 355 -2.83 5.83 37.50
CA VAL A 355 -2.27 5.01 36.42
C VAL A 355 -3.27 3.92 36.07
N ILE A 356 -3.71 3.89 34.82
CA ILE A 356 -4.73 2.96 34.33
C ILE A 356 -4.07 1.93 33.43
N TYR A 357 -4.48 0.67 33.53
CA TYR A 357 -4.07 -0.37 32.59
C TYR A 357 -5.26 -1.28 32.24
N ASP A 358 -5.16 -1.91 31.08
CA ASP A 358 -6.03 -2.98 30.61
C ASP A 358 -5.19 -4.08 29.93
N ASP A 359 -5.79 -5.05 29.26
CA ASP A 359 -5.10 -6.02 28.38
C ASP A 359 -5.19 -5.61 26.89
N THR A 360 -4.99 -4.32 26.65
CA THR A 360 -4.81 -3.69 25.34
C THR A 360 -5.92 -4.06 24.35
N ILE A 361 -5.57 -4.78 23.28
CA ILE A 361 -6.47 -5.17 22.18
C ILE A 361 -7.68 -5.93 22.72
N THR A 362 -7.49 -6.82 23.70
CA THR A 362 -8.56 -7.70 24.22
C THR A 362 -9.64 -6.92 24.98
N SER A 363 -9.25 -5.87 25.72
CA SER A 363 -10.18 -5.00 26.45
C SER A 363 -10.91 -3.98 25.58
N GLY A 364 -10.55 -3.84 24.30
CA GLY A 364 -11.22 -2.92 23.37
C GLY A 364 -11.14 -1.45 23.79
N GLY A 365 -10.08 -1.02 24.48
CA GLY A 365 -9.83 0.37 24.87
C GLY A 365 -10.39 0.80 26.22
N ALA A 366 -10.60 -0.12 27.16
CA ALA A 366 -11.12 0.16 28.50
C ALA A 366 -10.29 1.23 29.25
N ALA A 367 -8.95 1.13 29.20
CA ALA A 367 -8.07 2.12 29.83
C ALA A 367 -8.24 3.52 29.20
N GLY A 368 -8.34 3.58 27.87
CA GLY A 368 -8.59 4.82 27.13
C GLY A 368 -9.94 5.46 27.49
N ARG A 369 -11.00 4.66 27.64
CA ARG A 369 -12.32 5.14 28.07
C ARG A 369 -12.26 5.81 29.44
N LEU A 370 -11.62 5.16 30.41
CA LEU A 370 -11.47 5.73 31.76
C LEU A 370 -10.57 6.96 31.76
N PHE A 371 -9.46 6.95 31.02
CA PHE A 371 -8.58 8.11 30.85
C PHE A 371 -9.38 9.33 30.38
N TRP A 372 -10.11 9.19 29.27
CA TRP A 372 -10.93 10.26 28.72
C TRP A 372 -12.00 10.74 29.72
N MET A 373 -12.70 9.82 30.38
CA MET A 373 -13.75 10.16 31.35
C MET A 373 -13.18 10.96 32.53
N LEU A 374 -12.05 10.52 33.10
CA LEU A 374 -11.40 11.20 34.22
C LEU A 374 -10.92 12.59 33.82
N GLU A 375 -10.34 12.73 32.62
CA GLU A 375 -9.95 14.01 32.05
C GLU A 375 -11.19 14.92 31.78
N TYR A 376 -12.32 14.36 31.33
CA TYR A 376 -13.60 15.07 31.16
C TYR A 376 -14.17 15.55 32.50
N LEU A 377 -14.02 14.77 33.56
CA LEU A 377 -14.44 15.13 34.91
C LEU A 377 -13.43 16.04 35.64
N GLY A 378 -12.32 16.39 34.97
CA GLY A 378 -11.36 17.40 35.41
C GLY A 378 -10.22 16.88 36.28
N CYS A 379 -9.94 15.57 36.28
CA CYS A 379 -8.76 15.00 36.94
C CYS A 379 -7.48 15.57 36.32
N GLU A 380 -6.49 15.85 37.17
CA GLU A 380 -5.32 16.64 36.80
C GLU A 380 -4.12 15.78 36.36
N ASP A 381 -4.03 14.53 36.84
CA ASP A 381 -2.84 13.67 36.70
C ASP A 381 -3.25 12.21 36.43
N VAL A 382 -3.49 11.90 35.15
CA VAL A 382 -3.99 10.61 34.68
C VAL A 382 -3.04 10.06 33.63
N HIS A 383 -2.69 8.78 33.73
CA HIS A 383 -1.75 8.11 32.84
C HIS A 383 -2.27 6.73 32.41
N ILE A 384 -1.77 6.22 31.29
CA ILE A 384 -1.99 4.83 30.86
C ILE A 384 -0.65 4.07 30.90
N LEU A 385 -0.64 2.86 31.48
CA LEU A 385 0.52 1.98 31.49
C LEU A 385 0.85 1.50 30.08
N ASN A 386 2.06 1.76 29.59
CA ASN A 386 2.48 1.33 28.27
C ASN A 386 2.57 -0.19 28.18
N GLY A 387 1.83 -0.79 27.24
CA GLY A 387 1.76 -2.25 27.10
C GLY A 387 0.80 -2.96 28.05
N GLY A 388 0.18 -2.22 28.98
CA GLY A 388 -0.85 -2.73 29.87
C GLY A 388 -0.45 -3.99 30.66
N TRP A 389 -1.45 -4.82 30.94
CA TRP A 389 -1.30 -6.13 31.59
C TRP A 389 -0.48 -7.11 30.75
N ASP A 390 -0.68 -7.10 29.43
CA ASP A 390 -0.04 -8.07 28.53
C ASP A 390 1.48 -7.98 28.60
N LYS A 391 2.02 -6.76 28.48
CA LYS A 391 3.44 -6.50 28.61
C LYS A 391 3.94 -6.73 30.03
N TRP A 392 3.16 -6.33 31.04
CA TRP A 392 3.52 -6.53 32.45
C TRP A 392 3.83 -8.00 32.75
N VAL A 393 2.95 -8.90 32.31
CA VAL A 393 3.12 -10.35 32.47
C VAL A 393 4.23 -10.88 31.58
N ALA A 394 4.33 -10.45 30.32
CA ALA A 394 5.36 -10.89 29.39
C ALA A 394 6.79 -10.55 29.87
N ASP A 395 6.96 -9.40 30.53
CA ASP A 395 8.22 -8.96 31.11
C ASP A 395 8.54 -9.67 32.46
N GLY A 396 7.65 -10.53 32.96
CA GLY A 396 7.85 -11.32 34.18
C GLY A 396 7.70 -10.50 35.47
N ASN A 397 6.97 -9.38 35.43
CA ASN A 397 6.76 -8.53 36.60
C ASN A 397 5.86 -9.21 37.65
N THR A 398 5.93 -8.73 38.89
CA THR A 398 5.19 -9.32 40.01
C THR A 398 3.69 -9.11 39.86
N THR A 399 2.90 -10.15 40.12
CA THR A 399 1.43 -10.10 40.17
C THR A 399 0.95 -10.54 41.55
N THR A 400 -0.28 -10.17 41.91
CA THR A 400 -0.95 -10.60 43.14
C THR A 400 -2.43 -10.90 42.88
N THR A 401 -3.06 -11.54 43.85
CA THR A 401 -4.52 -11.78 43.91
C THR A 401 -5.13 -11.16 45.18
N ASP A 402 -4.32 -10.45 45.98
CA ASP A 402 -4.78 -9.83 47.22
C ASP A 402 -5.66 -8.62 46.90
N PRO A 403 -6.92 -8.57 47.34
CA PRO A 403 -7.82 -7.48 46.99
C PRO A 403 -7.37 -6.17 47.62
N VAL A 404 -7.53 -5.08 46.87
CA VAL A 404 -7.20 -3.73 47.32
C VAL A 404 -8.47 -2.92 47.47
N THR A 405 -8.61 -2.21 48.59
CA THR A 405 -9.74 -1.30 48.81
C THR A 405 -9.21 0.02 49.36
N LEU A 406 -9.59 1.12 48.73
CA LEU A 406 -9.23 2.46 49.18
C LEU A 406 -10.29 3.01 50.14
N THR A 407 -9.90 4.03 50.91
CA THR A 407 -10.86 4.74 51.75
C THR A 407 -11.81 5.55 50.87
N VAL A 408 -13.12 5.46 51.12
CA VAL A 408 -14.13 6.24 50.39
C VAL A 408 -13.84 7.74 50.51
N MET A 409 -13.87 8.43 49.36
CA MET A 409 -13.63 9.86 49.24
C MET A 409 -14.83 10.57 48.59
N THR A 410 -14.84 11.89 48.62
CA THR A 410 -15.77 12.69 47.82
C THR A 410 -15.10 13.06 46.50
N PHE A 411 -15.64 12.59 45.38
CA PHE A 411 -15.22 13.05 44.06
C PHE A 411 -16.05 14.27 43.64
N ALA A 412 -15.42 15.44 43.55
CA ALA A 412 -16.05 16.67 43.09
C ALA A 412 -15.59 16.99 41.66
N ALA A 413 -16.47 16.74 40.69
CA ALA A 413 -16.15 16.89 39.27
C ALA A 413 -16.02 18.36 38.86
N SER A 414 -15.10 18.63 37.92
CA SER A 414 -14.99 19.89 37.19
C SER A 414 -15.07 19.59 35.69
N VAL A 415 -16.30 19.63 35.17
CA VAL A 415 -16.59 19.17 33.81
C VAL A 415 -15.85 20.01 32.76
N GLN A 416 -15.06 19.34 31.92
CA GLN A 416 -14.33 19.88 30.79
C GLN A 416 -15.13 19.65 29.50
N ALA A 417 -16.13 20.50 29.26
CA ALA A 417 -17.13 20.30 28.20
C ALA A 417 -16.52 20.03 26.81
N GLY A 418 -15.43 20.72 26.45
CA GLY A 418 -14.75 20.55 25.15
C GLY A 418 -14.14 19.17 24.89
N LYS A 419 -14.05 18.30 25.90
CA LYS A 419 -13.53 16.92 25.73
C LYS A 419 -14.59 15.94 25.22
N LYS A 420 -15.86 16.34 25.16
CA LYS A 420 -16.98 15.52 24.69
C LYS A 420 -17.79 16.29 23.66
N LEU A 421 -18.07 15.68 22.51
CA LEU A 421 -19.12 16.17 21.60
C LEU A 421 -20.33 15.25 21.65
N THR A 422 -21.50 15.85 21.44
CA THR A 422 -22.78 15.17 21.25
C THR A 422 -23.05 14.90 19.77
N GLY A 423 -23.96 13.96 19.47
CA GLY A 423 -24.35 13.69 18.08
C GLY A 423 -24.89 14.93 17.36
N THR A 424 -25.61 15.82 18.06
CA THR A 424 -26.09 17.08 17.47
C THR A 424 -24.96 18.03 17.10
N GLU A 425 -23.97 18.21 17.96
CA GLU A 425 -22.81 19.07 17.66
C GLU A 425 -21.98 18.52 16.50
N ILE A 426 -21.86 17.20 16.39
CA ILE A 426 -21.19 16.54 15.26
C ILE A 426 -21.97 16.75 13.97
N ALA A 427 -23.29 16.55 13.99
CA ALA A 427 -24.15 16.79 12.83
C ALA A 427 -24.02 18.23 12.29
N ASP A 428 -23.94 19.21 13.18
CA ASP A 428 -23.73 20.63 12.82
C ASP A 428 -22.34 20.90 12.20
N LYS A 429 -21.37 20.01 12.39
CA LYS A 429 -19.98 20.15 11.93
C LYS A 429 -19.63 19.33 10.70
N LEU A 430 -20.50 18.43 10.20
CA LEU A 430 -20.15 17.50 9.10
C LEU A 430 -19.64 18.18 7.82
N ASN A 431 -20.08 19.41 7.52
CA ASN A 431 -19.64 20.17 6.34
C ASN A 431 -18.41 21.07 6.60
N ASN A 432 -17.83 21.04 7.80
CA ASN A 432 -16.68 21.87 8.16
C ASN A 432 -15.38 21.15 7.81
N THR A 433 -14.63 21.69 6.85
CA THR A 433 -13.35 21.12 6.41
C THR A 433 -12.26 21.13 7.49
N ASN A 434 -12.41 21.94 8.55
CA ASN A 434 -11.51 21.95 9.71
C ASN A 434 -11.90 20.95 10.81
N PHE A 435 -13.03 20.25 10.66
CA PHE A 435 -13.47 19.20 11.57
C PHE A 435 -13.13 17.83 10.95
N LYS A 436 -12.45 16.99 11.73
CA LYS A 436 -12.05 15.64 11.33
C LYS A 436 -12.60 14.62 12.32
N MET A 437 -13.03 13.49 11.79
CA MET A 437 -13.49 12.38 12.61
C MET A 437 -12.70 11.12 12.37
N ILE A 438 -12.44 10.40 13.46
CA ILE A 438 -11.79 9.09 13.44
C ILE A 438 -12.81 8.04 13.88
N ASP A 439 -13.07 7.07 13.01
CA ASP A 439 -13.78 5.84 13.38
C ASP A 439 -12.76 4.78 13.83
N ALA A 440 -12.79 4.45 15.12
CA ALA A 440 -11.83 3.51 15.73
C ALA A 440 -12.26 2.03 15.60
N ARG A 441 -13.22 1.73 14.73
CA ARG A 441 -13.79 0.39 14.52
C ARG A 441 -13.05 -0.39 13.43
N THR A 442 -13.33 -1.69 13.35
CA THR A 442 -12.72 -2.55 12.32
C THR A 442 -13.25 -2.18 10.93
N ASP A 443 -12.55 -2.65 9.89
CA ASP A 443 -12.95 -2.45 8.49
C ASP A 443 -14.37 -2.95 8.25
N GLU A 444 -14.78 -4.06 8.86
CA GLU A 444 -16.12 -4.62 8.67
C GLU A 444 -17.20 -3.68 9.21
N GLU A 445 -17.03 -3.20 10.43
CA GLU A 445 -17.96 -2.25 11.08
C GLU A 445 -18.06 -0.94 10.28
N PHE A 446 -16.93 -0.46 9.74
CA PHE A 446 -16.88 0.74 8.91
C PHE A 446 -17.55 0.51 7.55
N ASN A 447 -17.25 -0.61 6.89
CA ASN A 447 -17.76 -0.94 5.56
C ASN A 447 -19.28 -1.16 5.55
N GLY A 448 -19.88 -1.64 6.63
CA GLY A 448 -21.33 -1.79 6.70
C GLY A 448 -21.87 -2.88 7.61
N TRP A 449 -21.01 -3.77 8.14
CA TRP A 449 -21.44 -4.92 8.91
C TRP A 449 -22.02 -4.51 10.27
N GLN A 450 -23.16 -5.10 10.63
CA GLN A 450 -23.83 -4.88 11.91
C GLN A 450 -23.44 -5.97 12.93
N LEU A 451 -22.22 -5.90 13.44
CA LEU A 451 -21.62 -7.00 14.22
C LEU A 451 -22.08 -7.03 15.69
N TYR A 452 -22.57 -5.91 16.22
CA TYR A 452 -22.80 -5.73 17.66
C TYR A 452 -24.20 -5.19 18.01
N GLY A 453 -25.16 -5.35 17.10
CA GLY A 453 -26.57 -5.02 17.31
C GLY A 453 -26.93 -3.54 17.13
N GLU A 454 -26.05 -2.73 16.55
CA GLU A 454 -26.33 -1.39 16.06
C GLU A 454 -27.50 -1.39 15.06
N ALA A 455 -28.30 -0.31 15.05
CA ALA A 455 -29.55 -0.27 14.26
C ALA A 455 -29.33 -0.08 12.75
N ARG A 456 -28.24 0.57 12.36
CA ARG A 456 -27.79 0.81 10.98
C ARG A 456 -26.28 0.56 10.93
N GLY A 457 -25.82 -0.22 9.96
CA GLY A 457 -24.39 -0.44 9.72
C GLY A 457 -23.74 0.69 8.91
N GLY A 458 -22.42 0.69 8.86
CA GLY A 458 -21.62 1.72 8.20
C GLY A 458 -21.02 2.70 9.19
N HIS A 459 -20.66 3.88 8.72
CA HIS A 459 -19.95 4.93 9.46
C HIS A 459 -20.57 6.32 9.25
N ILE A 460 -20.12 7.29 10.03
CA ILE A 460 -20.56 8.69 9.89
C ILE A 460 -19.83 9.33 8.68
N PRO A 461 -20.53 10.03 7.77
CA PRO A 461 -19.91 10.60 6.57
C PRO A 461 -18.69 11.49 6.85
N GLY A 462 -17.64 11.34 6.05
CA GLY A 462 -16.39 12.09 6.18
C GLY A 462 -15.47 11.63 7.32
N ALA A 463 -15.81 10.55 8.03
CA ALA A 463 -14.90 9.91 8.96
C ALA A 463 -13.79 9.14 8.24
N TYR A 464 -12.58 9.17 8.81
CA TYR A 464 -11.49 8.28 8.41
C TYR A 464 -11.44 7.10 9.39
N GLN A 465 -11.33 5.89 8.86
CA GLN A 465 -11.20 4.68 9.68
C GLN A 465 -9.74 4.49 10.09
N LEU A 466 -9.54 4.17 11.37
CA LEU A 466 -8.27 3.76 11.94
C LEU A 466 -8.57 2.74 13.05
N ASP A 467 -8.44 1.44 12.75
CA ASP A 467 -8.75 0.38 13.71
C ASP A 467 -7.92 0.53 15.00
N TYR A 468 -8.59 0.39 16.15
CA TYR A 468 -7.97 0.39 17.47
C TYR A 468 -6.77 -0.56 17.58
N ALA A 469 -6.84 -1.75 16.99
CA ALA A 469 -5.76 -2.73 17.06
C ALA A 469 -4.47 -2.24 16.36
N SER A 470 -4.59 -1.34 15.38
CA SER A 470 -3.45 -0.80 14.61
C SER A 470 -2.54 0.13 15.43
N PHE A 471 -2.98 0.60 16.61
CA PHE A 471 -2.22 1.54 17.44
C PHE A 471 -1.17 0.89 18.36
N PHE A 472 -0.94 -0.42 18.23
CA PHE A 472 -0.06 -1.18 19.10
C PHE A 472 1.07 -1.89 18.34
N ASN A 473 2.24 -1.90 18.95
CA ASN A 473 3.36 -2.75 18.56
C ASN A 473 3.06 -4.23 18.85
N SER A 474 3.88 -5.11 18.28
CA SER A 474 3.81 -6.56 18.56
C SER A 474 3.95 -6.91 20.06
N ASP A 475 4.69 -6.10 20.83
CA ASP A 475 4.86 -6.24 22.28
C ASP A 475 3.76 -5.52 23.11
N LYS A 476 2.69 -5.10 22.44
CA LYS A 476 1.51 -4.40 22.99
C LYS A 476 1.76 -2.98 23.46
N THR A 477 2.97 -2.44 23.36
CA THR A 477 3.19 -1.01 23.60
C THR A 477 2.47 -0.15 22.56
N THR A 478 2.13 1.08 22.91
CA THR A 478 1.65 2.06 21.94
C THR A 478 2.70 2.25 20.84
N LEU A 479 2.27 2.41 19.59
CA LEU A 479 3.14 2.79 18.46
C LEU A 479 4.04 3.99 18.81
N SER A 480 5.08 4.25 18.01
CA SER A 480 5.89 5.43 18.21
C SER A 480 5.12 6.71 17.83
N TYR A 481 5.52 7.88 18.36
CA TYR A 481 4.95 9.17 17.94
C TYR A 481 5.01 9.33 16.41
N GLN A 482 6.10 8.82 15.84
CA GLN A 482 6.41 8.83 14.44
C GLN A 482 5.34 8.11 13.61
N ASP A 483 5.08 6.84 13.94
CA ASP A 483 4.13 6.00 13.20
C ASP A 483 2.70 6.55 13.35
N LEU A 484 2.32 7.04 14.53
CA LEU A 484 1.00 7.65 14.73
C LEU A 484 0.85 8.98 13.99
N LYS A 485 1.90 9.81 13.96
CA LYS A 485 1.88 11.08 13.23
C LYS A 485 1.69 10.82 11.74
N GLU A 486 2.42 9.87 11.18
CA GLU A 486 2.26 9.41 9.81
C GLU A 486 0.85 8.89 9.53
N MET A 487 0.35 8.00 10.38
CA MET A 487 -0.98 7.41 10.26
C MET A 487 -2.10 8.46 10.24
N PHE A 488 -2.00 9.50 11.08
CA PHE A 488 -3.00 10.57 11.16
C PHE A 488 -2.85 11.61 10.04
N GLU A 489 -1.63 12.13 9.81
CA GLU A 489 -1.43 13.23 8.87
C GLU A 489 -1.60 12.81 7.41
N SER A 490 -1.32 11.55 7.06
CA SER A 490 -1.61 10.98 5.73
C SER A 490 -3.10 11.07 5.34
N ARG A 491 -3.99 11.23 6.33
CA ARG A 491 -5.45 11.36 6.17
C ARG A 491 -5.94 12.78 6.48
N GLY A 492 -5.03 13.75 6.53
CA GLY A 492 -5.34 15.15 6.83
C GLY A 492 -5.82 15.39 8.27
N ILE A 493 -5.53 14.48 9.19
CA ILE A 493 -5.75 14.67 10.63
C ILE A 493 -4.47 15.30 11.19
N THR A 494 -4.49 16.62 11.35
CA THR A 494 -3.34 17.42 11.76
C THR A 494 -3.65 18.21 13.04
N ALA A 495 -2.63 18.59 13.80
CA ALA A 495 -2.80 19.22 15.12
C ALA A 495 -3.49 20.61 15.10
N ASP A 496 -3.63 21.25 13.93
CA ASP A 496 -4.41 22.48 13.74
C ASP A 496 -5.92 22.25 13.55
N LYS A 497 -6.36 20.99 13.43
CA LYS A 497 -7.77 20.62 13.24
C LYS A 497 -8.51 20.40 14.54
N GLU A 498 -9.84 20.48 14.48
CA GLU A 498 -10.71 19.91 15.49
C GLU A 498 -10.89 18.42 15.19
N VAL A 499 -10.50 17.54 16.11
CA VAL A 499 -10.54 16.08 15.87
C VAL A 499 -11.43 15.38 16.89
N THR A 500 -12.40 14.61 16.41
CA THR A 500 -13.30 13.84 17.27
C THR A 500 -13.23 12.36 16.93
N ALA A 501 -12.96 11.53 17.93
CA ALA A 501 -12.97 10.09 17.76
C ALA A 501 -14.32 9.49 18.18
N TYR A 502 -14.76 8.46 17.49
CA TYR A 502 -15.92 7.64 17.87
C TYR A 502 -15.65 6.16 17.56
N CYS A 503 -16.50 5.30 18.10
CA CYS A 503 -16.50 3.89 17.74
C CYS A 503 -17.93 3.35 17.87
N LEU A 504 -18.12 2.17 18.45
CA LEU A 504 -19.44 1.61 18.73
C LEU A 504 -20.11 2.27 19.95
N SER A 505 -19.37 2.43 21.05
CA SER A 505 -19.87 2.86 22.37
C SER A 505 -18.98 3.90 23.06
N GLY A 506 -18.05 4.50 22.30
CA GLY A 506 -17.10 5.49 22.82
C GLY A 506 -15.94 4.89 23.64
N THR A 507 -15.73 3.58 23.61
CA THR A 507 -14.70 2.87 24.38
C THR A 507 -13.34 2.92 23.66
N ARG A 508 -13.22 2.30 22.48
CA ARG A 508 -12.02 2.35 21.61
C ARG A 508 -11.58 3.78 21.29
N SER A 509 -12.55 4.65 21.01
CA SER A 509 -12.29 6.07 20.73
C SER A 509 -11.82 6.88 21.94
N GLY A 510 -12.05 6.40 23.17
CA GLY A 510 -11.40 6.96 24.36
C GLY A 510 -9.88 6.77 24.33
N TYR A 511 -9.40 5.67 23.76
CA TYR A 511 -7.96 5.47 23.55
C TYR A 511 -7.42 6.36 22.42
N VAL A 512 -8.18 6.54 21.32
CA VAL A 512 -7.80 7.51 20.27
C VAL A 512 -7.71 8.94 20.85
N TYR A 513 -8.63 9.33 21.73
CA TYR A 513 -8.53 10.58 22.48
C TYR A 513 -7.22 10.67 23.28
N PHE A 514 -6.85 9.59 23.99
CA PHE A 514 -5.57 9.50 24.69
C PHE A 514 -4.37 9.66 23.74
N LEU A 515 -4.37 9.01 22.58
CA LEU A 515 -3.28 9.13 21.60
C LEU A 515 -3.14 10.56 21.08
N LEU A 516 -4.26 11.21 20.73
CA LEU A 516 -4.27 12.61 20.30
C LEU A 516 -3.74 13.52 21.42
N ARG A 517 -4.14 13.28 22.68
CA ARG A 517 -3.59 13.98 23.85
C ARG A 517 -2.08 13.76 23.98
N LEU A 518 -1.62 12.51 23.90
CA LEU A 518 -0.22 12.10 23.98
C LEU A 518 0.63 12.78 22.88
N MET A 519 0.08 12.90 21.67
CA MET A 519 0.66 13.57 20.51
C MET A 519 0.58 15.11 20.55
N GLY A 520 -0.06 15.70 21.56
CA GLY A 520 -0.10 17.15 21.74
C GLY A 520 -1.22 17.88 21.01
N TYR A 521 -2.23 17.17 20.50
CA TYR A 521 -3.42 17.80 19.92
C TYR A 521 -4.21 18.49 21.04
N SER A 522 -4.70 19.69 20.75
CA SER A 522 -5.33 20.57 21.76
C SER A 522 -6.85 20.70 21.60
N ASN A 523 -7.38 20.54 20.38
CA ASN A 523 -8.81 20.65 20.09
C ASN A 523 -9.39 19.28 19.73
N ILE A 524 -9.56 18.45 20.76
CA ILE A 524 -9.93 17.04 20.59
C ILE A 524 -11.06 16.61 21.51
N SER A 525 -11.88 15.69 21.04
CA SER A 525 -13.01 15.17 21.80
C SER A 525 -13.28 13.69 21.53
N ASN A 526 -14.03 13.06 22.43
CA ASN A 526 -14.59 11.72 22.23
C ASN A 526 -16.11 11.85 22.07
N TYR A 527 -16.68 11.20 21.06
CA TYR A 527 -18.11 11.01 20.93
C TYR A 527 -18.53 9.74 21.66
N ASP A 528 -18.92 9.90 22.92
CA ASP A 528 -19.02 8.79 23.87
C ASP A 528 -20.28 7.92 23.72
N ALA A 529 -21.34 8.45 23.10
CA ALA A 529 -22.56 7.72 22.76
C ALA A 529 -22.43 6.98 21.42
N SER A 530 -21.59 7.50 20.51
CA SER A 530 -21.04 6.78 19.36
C SER A 530 -22.10 6.18 18.43
N ILE A 531 -21.76 5.17 17.62
CA ILE A 531 -22.68 4.53 16.65
C ILE A 531 -23.97 4.01 17.30
N TYR A 532 -23.95 3.54 18.55
CA TYR A 532 -25.19 3.13 19.22
C TYR A 532 -26.25 4.24 19.30
N GLU A 533 -25.85 5.50 19.50
CA GLU A 533 -26.78 6.63 19.43
C GLU A 533 -27.05 7.02 17.97
N TRP A 534 -25.99 7.28 17.21
CA TRP A 534 -26.07 7.84 15.86
C TRP A 534 -26.90 6.95 14.93
N ALA A 535 -26.62 5.64 14.91
CA ALA A 535 -27.33 4.69 14.07
C ALA A 535 -28.78 4.47 14.51
N ALA A 536 -29.10 4.66 15.78
CA ALA A 536 -30.47 4.49 16.32
C ALA A 536 -31.38 5.71 16.10
N ALA A 537 -30.82 6.87 15.70
CA ALA A 537 -31.60 8.07 15.46
C ALA A 537 -32.62 7.88 14.32
N SER A 538 -33.87 8.27 14.55
CA SER A 538 -34.94 8.20 13.55
C SER A 538 -34.83 9.26 12.45
N ASP A 539 -34.18 10.38 12.74
CA ASP A 539 -33.89 11.43 11.76
C ASP A 539 -32.61 11.09 10.98
N THR A 540 -32.76 10.35 9.89
CA THR A 540 -31.62 9.92 9.07
C THR A 540 -31.03 11.03 8.22
N THR A 541 -31.68 12.20 8.14
CA THR A 541 -31.16 13.36 7.40
C THR A 541 -30.15 14.13 8.27
N THR A 542 -30.46 14.31 9.55
CA THR A 542 -29.52 14.90 10.51
C THR A 542 -28.42 13.93 10.93
N TYR A 543 -28.73 12.63 11.01
CA TYR A 543 -27.79 11.57 11.37
C TYR A 543 -27.56 10.62 10.18
N PRO A 544 -26.91 11.09 9.10
CA PRO A 544 -26.62 10.28 7.93
C PRO A 544 -25.59 9.19 8.27
N MET A 545 -25.68 8.06 7.56
CA MET A 545 -24.69 6.98 7.59
C MET A 545 -24.20 6.74 6.17
N GLU A 546 -22.92 6.46 6.02
CA GLU A 546 -22.29 6.00 4.79
C GLU A 546 -21.83 4.54 4.96
N LYS A 547 -21.81 3.76 3.88
CA LYS A 547 -21.32 2.38 3.87
C LYS A 547 -20.93 1.96 2.45
N ALA A 548 -20.12 0.93 2.33
CA ALA A 548 -19.91 0.25 1.06
C ALA A 548 -21.23 -0.39 0.61
N LEU A 549 -21.55 -0.30 -0.69
CA LEU A 549 -22.84 -0.75 -1.24
C LEU A 549 -23.01 -2.27 -1.17
N HIS A 550 -21.92 -3.01 -1.36
CA HIS A 550 -21.86 -4.48 -1.41
C HIS A 550 -20.92 -5.06 -0.35
N TYR A 551 -20.89 -4.44 0.83
CA TYR A 551 -20.00 -4.81 1.94
C TYR A 551 -20.12 -6.29 2.34
N GLU A 552 -21.28 -6.91 2.12
CA GLU A 552 -21.56 -8.32 2.42
C GLU A 552 -20.70 -9.32 1.62
N GLU A 553 -20.13 -8.87 0.50
CA GLU A 553 -19.22 -9.66 -0.32
C GLU A 553 -17.77 -9.62 0.20
N LEU A 554 -17.41 -8.60 0.98
CA LEU A 554 -16.10 -8.50 1.65
C LEU A 554 -16.21 -9.05 3.07
N VAL A 555 -15.86 -10.32 3.23
CA VAL A 555 -16.04 -11.09 4.47
C VAL A 555 -14.76 -11.14 5.29
N ASN A 556 -14.89 -11.27 6.60
CA ASN A 556 -13.74 -11.47 7.50
C ASN A 556 -13.52 -12.95 7.85
N ALA A 557 -12.45 -13.24 8.59
CA ALA A 557 -12.10 -14.61 8.96
C ALA A 557 -13.20 -15.29 9.82
N ASP A 558 -13.83 -14.56 10.73
CA ASP A 558 -14.90 -15.08 11.58
C ASP A 558 -16.14 -15.49 10.77
N TRP A 559 -16.48 -14.73 9.73
CA TRP A 559 -17.56 -15.08 8.81
C TRP A 559 -17.26 -16.38 8.06
N VAL A 560 -16.03 -16.55 7.55
CA VAL A 560 -15.61 -17.78 6.86
C VAL A 560 -15.61 -18.96 7.82
N LYS A 561 -15.15 -18.76 9.06
CA LYS A 561 -15.21 -19.79 10.11
C LYS A 561 -16.66 -20.19 10.41
N ALA A 562 -17.56 -19.22 10.55
CA ALA A 562 -18.97 -19.48 10.79
C ALA A 562 -19.63 -20.23 9.62
N LEU A 563 -19.20 -19.97 8.37
CA LEU A 563 -19.67 -20.72 7.19
C LEU A 563 -19.28 -22.20 7.30
N ILE A 564 -18.00 -22.48 7.58
CA ILE A 564 -17.50 -23.86 7.76
C ILE A 564 -18.26 -24.55 8.90
N ASP A 565 -18.39 -23.88 10.05
CA ASP A 565 -19.11 -24.42 11.21
C ASP A 565 -20.58 -24.68 10.88
N TYR A 566 -21.24 -23.81 10.10
CA TYR A 566 -22.66 -23.92 9.72
C TYR A 566 -22.95 -25.15 8.85
N HIS A 567 -22.03 -25.47 7.94
CA HIS A 567 -22.18 -26.62 7.03
C HIS A 567 -21.60 -27.93 7.57
N ALA A 568 -20.89 -27.91 8.69
CA ALA A 568 -20.35 -29.12 9.31
C ALA A 568 -21.47 -30.15 9.63
N GLU A 569 -21.17 -31.44 9.46
CA GLU A 569 -22.12 -32.52 9.68
C GLU A 569 -22.68 -32.49 11.12
N GLY A 570 -24.02 -32.46 11.23
CA GLY A 570 -24.69 -32.41 12.54
C GLY A 570 -24.59 -31.07 13.27
N SER A 571 -24.05 -30.01 12.64
CA SER A 571 -23.90 -28.71 13.27
C SER A 571 -25.23 -28.05 13.65
N THR A 572 -25.20 -27.34 14.78
CA THR A 572 -26.29 -26.48 15.25
C THR A 572 -25.89 -25.01 15.29
N SER A 573 -24.71 -24.64 14.76
CA SER A 573 -24.27 -23.25 14.71
C SER A 573 -25.21 -22.41 13.84
N MET A 574 -25.26 -21.11 14.09
CA MET A 574 -26.03 -20.18 13.26
C MET A 574 -25.34 -19.96 11.92
N ALA A 575 -26.13 -19.67 10.89
CA ALA A 575 -25.59 -19.18 9.63
C ALA A 575 -24.84 -17.84 9.86
N PRO A 576 -23.77 -17.57 9.10
CA PRO A 576 -23.14 -16.26 9.11
C PRO A 576 -24.12 -15.13 8.79
N LEU A 577 -23.84 -13.91 9.27
CA LEU A 577 -24.61 -12.72 8.91
C LEU A 577 -24.60 -12.53 7.38
N GLU A 578 -25.70 -12.06 6.82
CA GLU A 578 -25.89 -11.89 5.37
C GLU A 578 -25.57 -13.14 4.51
N TYR A 579 -25.64 -14.34 5.10
CA TYR A 579 -25.60 -15.60 4.36
C TYR A 579 -27.00 -15.99 3.88
N LYS A 580 -27.49 -15.27 2.87
CA LYS A 580 -28.88 -15.30 2.39
C LYS A 580 -28.94 -15.22 0.87
N ASP A 581 -30.04 -15.70 0.31
CA ASP A 581 -30.39 -15.52 -1.10
C ASP A 581 -30.84 -14.09 -1.43
N GLU A 582 -31.08 -13.84 -2.73
CA GLU A 582 -31.57 -12.56 -3.25
C GLU A 582 -32.90 -12.08 -2.64
N ASN A 583 -33.68 -12.99 -2.04
CA ASN A 583 -34.95 -12.68 -1.38
C ASN A 583 -34.77 -12.45 0.14
N GLY A 584 -33.53 -12.48 0.64
CA GLY A 584 -33.22 -12.34 2.06
C GLY A 584 -33.46 -13.59 2.89
N THR A 585 -33.63 -14.77 2.26
CA THR A 585 -33.81 -16.04 2.96
C THR A 585 -32.44 -16.66 3.24
N THR A 586 -32.17 -17.00 4.51
CA THR A 586 -30.92 -17.68 4.89
C THR A 586 -30.77 -19.00 4.13
N TYR A 587 -29.60 -19.23 3.54
CA TYR A 587 -29.32 -20.46 2.82
C TYR A 587 -29.42 -21.68 3.74
N PRO A 588 -30.04 -22.79 3.28
CA PRO A 588 -30.15 -23.99 4.10
C PRO A 588 -28.78 -24.67 4.27
N ARG A 589 -28.65 -25.54 5.27
CA ARG A 589 -27.36 -26.23 5.56
C ARG A 589 -26.86 -27.13 4.43
N ASP A 590 -27.74 -27.58 3.54
CA ASP A 590 -27.39 -28.38 2.37
C ASP A 590 -27.05 -27.54 1.12
N HIS A 591 -27.15 -26.21 1.23
CA HIS A 591 -26.66 -25.28 0.23
C HIS A 591 -25.17 -25.50 -0.03
N LYS A 592 -24.74 -25.36 -1.29
CA LYS A 592 -23.37 -25.66 -1.70
C LYS A 592 -22.49 -24.44 -1.53
N TYR A 593 -21.33 -24.64 -0.93
CA TYR A 593 -20.28 -23.64 -0.88
C TYR A 593 -18.93 -24.25 -1.26
N VAL A 594 -18.03 -23.41 -1.76
CA VAL A 594 -16.61 -23.73 -1.98
C VAL A 594 -15.75 -22.60 -1.43
N ILE A 595 -14.57 -22.94 -0.91
CA ILE A 595 -13.55 -21.98 -0.53
C ILE A 595 -12.36 -22.19 -1.47
N LEU A 596 -11.91 -21.14 -2.14
CA LEU A 596 -10.85 -21.20 -3.13
C LEU A 596 -9.64 -20.39 -2.67
N GLU A 597 -8.48 -21.04 -2.65
CA GLU A 597 -7.19 -20.39 -2.54
C GLU A 597 -6.67 -20.07 -3.95
N ILE A 598 -6.45 -18.79 -4.22
CA ILE A 598 -6.08 -18.30 -5.55
C ILE A 598 -4.59 -17.97 -5.58
N GLU A 599 -3.84 -18.73 -6.37
CA GLU A 599 -2.42 -18.50 -6.63
C GLU A 599 -2.05 -18.96 -8.05
N TRP A 600 -0.92 -18.48 -8.56
CA TRP A 600 -0.41 -18.92 -9.87
C TRP A 600 0.45 -20.19 -9.77
N GLY A 601 0.09 -21.20 -10.56
CA GLY A 601 0.83 -22.45 -10.77
C GLY A 601 0.27 -23.65 -10.01
N ASP A 602 0.41 -24.83 -10.60
CA ASP A 602 -0.18 -26.08 -10.09
C ASP A 602 0.39 -26.60 -8.76
N THR A 603 -0.28 -27.64 -8.25
CA THR A 603 0.03 -28.26 -6.95
C THR A 603 1.38 -29.00 -6.91
N ASN A 604 2.00 -29.22 -8.07
CA ASN A 604 3.30 -29.87 -8.21
C ASN A 604 4.47 -28.87 -8.18
N SER A 605 4.20 -27.57 -8.31
CA SER A 605 5.22 -26.53 -8.36
C SER A 605 5.96 -26.34 -7.02
N ASN A 606 7.25 -25.98 -7.08
CA ASN A 606 8.06 -25.73 -5.87
C ASN A 606 7.60 -24.50 -5.08
N ARG A 607 6.91 -23.56 -5.72
CA ARG A 607 6.26 -22.42 -5.08
C ARG A 607 5.09 -22.90 -4.22
N TYR A 608 4.29 -23.82 -4.76
CA TYR A 608 3.12 -24.38 -4.10
C TYR A 608 3.40 -25.28 -2.90
N LYS A 609 4.47 -26.09 -2.93
CA LYS A 609 4.94 -26.86 -1.75
C LYS A 609 5.32 -25.97 -0.56
N LYS A 610 5.49 -24.66 -0.78
CA LYS A 610 5.75 -23.64 0.25
C LYS A 610 4.52 -22.76 0.56
N GLY A 611 3.44 -22.85 -0.23
CA GLY A 611 2.18 -22.12 -0.11
C GLY A 611 1.06 -23.01 0.45
N TYR A 612 -0.02 -23.23 -0.29
CA TYR A 612 -1.21 -24.02 0.12
C TYR A 612 -0.89 -25.31 0.89
N LEU A 613 0.04 -26.18 0.43
CA LEU A 613 0.35 -27.44 1.15
C LEU A 613 1.09 -27.24 2.48
N LYS A 614 1.63 -26.05 2.72
CA LYS A 614 2.20 -25.65 4.02
C LYS A 614 1.10 -25.26 5.01
N GLY A 615 -0.04 -24.81 4.51
CA GLY A 615 -1.19 -24.37 5.30
C GLY A 615 -2.21 -23.64 4.43
N HIS A 616 -3.48 -24.03 4.53
CA HIS A 616 -4.63 -23.38 3.89
C HIS A 616 -5.87 -23.43 4.81
N ILE A 617 -6.90 -22.67 4.45
CA ILE A 617 -8.19 -22.67 5.17
C ILE A 617 -8.84 -24.06 5.06
N PRO A 618 -9.42 -24.63 6.14
CA PRO A 618 -9.98 -25.98 6.11
C PRO A 618 -11.01 -26.19 5.00
N GLY A 619 -10.86 -27.27 4.24
CA GLY A 619 -11.71 -27.59 3.10
C GLY A 619 -11.51 -26.70 1.86
N ALA A 620 -10.55 -25.77 1.86
CA ALA A 620 -10.28 -24.95 0.69
C ALA A 620 -9.65 -25.78 -0.44
N ILE A 621 -10.04 -25.47 -1.68
CA ILE A 621 -9.49 -26.03 -2.90
C ILE A 621 -8.52 -25.01 -3.49
N HIS A 622 -7.37 -25.47 -3.97
CA HIS A 622 -6.48 -24.60 -4.74
C HIS A 622 -7.04 -24.36 -6.15
N SER A 623 -7.10 -23.10 -6.55
CA SER A 623 -7.47 -22.67 -7.89
C SER A 623 -6.28 -21.97 -8.54
N ASP A 624 -5.61 -22.69 -9.45
CA ASP A 624 -4.62 -22.12 -10.36
C ASP A 624 -5.29 -21.07 -11.26
N THR A 625 -4.56 -20.00 -11.58
CA THR A 625 -5.06 -18.94 -12.47
C THR A 625 -4.96 -19.32 -13.95
N ASP A 626 -4.01 -20.18 -14.34
CA ASP A 626 -3.76 -20.56 -15.74
C ASP A 626 -4.99 -21.16 -16.46
N PRO A 627 -5.81 -22.03 -15.83
CA PRO A 627 -7.03 -22.56 -16.45
C PRO A 627 -8.10 -21.54 -16.81
N TRP A 628 -8.04 -20.30 -16.31
CA TRP A 628 -8.97 -19.23 -16.66
C TRP A 628 -8.51 -18.39 -17.85
N GLU A 629 -7.25 -18.55 -18.26
CA GLU A 629 -6.56 -17.63 -19.15
C GLU A 629 -5.90 -18.35 -20.36
N ILE A 630 -5.53 -17.58 -21.38
CA ILE A 630 -4.89 -18.08 -22.60
C ILE A 630 -3.45 -17.55 -22.66
N ALA A 631 -2.50 -18.43 -22.37
CA ALA A 631 -1.08 -18.16 -22.54
C ALA A 631 -0.72 -17.90 -24.02
N PRO A 632 0.33 -17.11 -24.31
CA PRO A 632 1.20 -16.41 -23.37
C PRO A 632 0.77 -14.96 -23.07
N LEU A 633 -0.37 -14.50 -23.61
CA LEU A 633 -0.85 -13.13 -23.40
C LEU A 633 -1.74 -12.99 -22.15
N TYR A 634 -2.19 -14.13 -21.60
CA TYR A 634 -2.99 -14.26 -20.39
C TYR A 634 -4.31 -13.46 -20.45
N CYS A 635 -4.92 -13.38 -21.64
CA CYS A 635 -6.30 -12.93 -21.77
C CYS A 635 -7.27 -14.02 -21.27
N LEU A 636 -8.45 -13.63 -20.84
CA LEU A 636 -9.48 -14.59 -20.42
C LEU A 636 -9.89 -15.50 -21.57
N LYS A 637 -10.21 -16.75 -21.22
CA LYS A 637 -10.91 -17.67 -22.14
C LYS A 637 -12.29 -17.14 -22.52
N ASP A 638 -12.88 -17.75 -23.55
CA ASP A 638 -14.27 -17.45 -23.90
C ASP A 638 -15.24 -17.85 -22.77
N ASP A 639 -16.40 -17.19 -22.73
CA ASP A 639 -17.32 -17.30 -21.60
C ASP A 639 -17.82 -18.73 -21.35
N ALA A 640 -18.02 -19.51 -22.43
CA ALA A 640 -18.43 -20.90 -22.32
C ALA A 640 -17.34 -21.78 -21.68
N ALA A 641 -16.08 -21.56 -22.05
CA ALA A 641 -14.94 -22.24 -21.45
C ALA A 641 -14.75 -21.85 -19.97
N LEU A 642 -14.98 -20.59 -19.61
CA LEU A 642 -14.93 -20.13 -18.21
C LEU A 642 -16.04 -20.79 -17.36
N GLN A 643 -17.28 -20.81 -17.86
CA GLN A 643 -18.40 -21.47 -17.18
C GLN A 643 -18.19 -22.99 -17.06
N ALA A 644 -17.71 -23.64 -18.12
CA ALA A 644 -17.37 -25.06 -18.09
C ALA A 644 -16.29 -25.37 -17.06
N HIS A 645 -15.25 -24.53 -16.96
CA HIS A 645 -14.20 -24.73 -15.96
C HIS A 645 -14.71 -24.47 -14.54
N ALA A 646 -15.61 -23.51 -14.32
CA ALA A 646 -16.29 -23.36 -13.04
C ALA A 646 -17.07 -24.63 -12.64
N ALA A 647 -17.77 -25.27 -13.59
CA ALA A 647 -18.44 -26.56 -13.33
C ALA A 647 -17.46 -27.69 -13.01
N GLU A 648 -16.28 -27.73 -13.66
CA GLU A 648 -15.19 -28.67 -13.30
C GLU A 648 -14.68 -28.44 -11.87
N MET A 649 -14.66 -27.18 -11.43
CA MET A 649 -14.30 -26.77 -10.06
C MET A 649 -15.39 -27.07 -9.01
N GLY A 650 -16.55 -27.59 -9.42
CA GLY A 650 -17.68 -27.88 -8.53
C GLY A 650 -18.60 -26.68 -8.27
N ILE A 651 -18.54 -25.66 -9.12
CA ILE A 651 -19.25 -24.39 -8.97
C ILE A 651 -20.44 -24.37 -9.93
N THR A 652 -21.59 -23.95 -9.41
CA THR A 652 -22.82 -23.67 -10.16
C THR A 652 -23.20 -22.20 -9.97
N ILE A 653 -24.21 -21.75 -10.70
CA ILE A 653 -24.74 -20.38 -10.54
C ILE A 653 -25.24 -20.08 -9.11
N ASP A 654 -25.68 -21.12 -8.39
CA ASP A 654 -26.22 -21.03 -7.03
C ASP A 654 -25.20 -21.42 -5.94
N THR A 655 -23.96 -21.76 -6.29
CA THR A 655 -22.92 -22.09 -5.31
C THR A 655 -22.42 -20.81 -4.62
N THR A 656 -22.28 -20.82 -3.30
CA THR A 656 -21.52 -19.78 -2.58
C THR A 656 -20.02 -19.99 -2.82
N VAL A 657 -19.33 -19.03 -3.40
CA VAL A 657 -17.89 -19.10 -3.65
C VAL A 657 -17.17 -18.11 -2.75
N VAL A 658 -16.28 -18.57 -1.86
CA VAL A 658 -15.40 -17.71 -1.07
C VAL A 658 -14.00 -17.77 -1.66
N VAL A 659 -13.45 -16.63 -2.10
CA VAL A 659 -12.07 -16.57 -2.63
C VAL A 659 -11.13 -15.88 -1.63
N TYR A 660 -9.90 -16.36 -1.57
CA TYR A 660 -8.81 -15.70 -0.84
C TYR A 660 -7.46 -15.97 -1.52
N SER A 661 -6.44 -15.19 -1.18
CA SER A 661 -5.09 -15.35 -1.72
C SER A 661 -4.06 -14.82 -0.72
N THR A 662 -2.78 -15.05 -0.97
CA THR A 662 -1.70 -14.27 -0.33
C THR A 662 -1.50 -12.91 -1.00
N ARG A 663 -2.18 -12.65 -2.12
CA ARG A 663 -2.11 -11.42 -2.91
C ARG A 663 -3.50 -10.86 -3.20
N SER A 664 -3.76 -9.60 -2.80
CA SER A 664 -5.06 -8.95 -2.95
C SER A 664 -5.57 -8.93 -4.40
N ASN A 665 -4.70 -8.66 -5.37
CA ASN A 665 -5.10 -8.56 -6.77
C ASN A 665 -5.50 -9.92 -7.38
N TYR A 666 -4.99 -11.04 -6.85
CA TYR A 666 -5.35 -12.39 -7.32
C TYR A 666 -6.75 -12.77 -6.83
N ALA A 667 -7.02 -12.51 -5.54
CA ALA A 667 -8.35 -12.70 -4.97
C ALA A 667 -9.39 -11.82 -5.68
N ALA A 668 -9.08 -10.53 -5.90
CA ALA A 668 -9.98 -9.62 -6.61
C ALA A 668 -10.26 -10.05 -8.06
N ARG A 669 -9.25 -10.54 -8.78
CA ARG A 669 -9.40 -11.09 -10.14
C ARG A 669 -10.39 -12.25 -10.19
N ASN A 670 -10.25 -13.21 -9.28
CA ASN A 670 -11.14 -14.38 -9.25
C ASN A 670 -12.54 -14.05 -8.71
N TRP A 671 -12.66 -13.16 -7.72
CA TRP A 671 -13.95 -12.63 -7.31
C TRP A 671 -14.68 -11.97 -8.50
N TRP A 672 -13.99 -11.08 -9.23
CA TRP A 672 -14.54 -10.42 -10.42
C TRP A 672 -14.95 -11.44 -11.48
N LEU A 673 -14.12 -12.48 -11.70
CA LEU A 673 -14.38 -13.54 -12.68
C LEU A 673 -15.65 -14.32 -12.34
N PHE A 674 -15.83 -14.76 -11.09
CA PHE A 674 -17.01 -15.53 -10.70
C PHE A 674 -18.29 -14.69 -10.79
N LYS A 675 -18.23 -13.41 -10.42
CA LYS A 675 -19.32 -12.45 -10.63
C LYS A 675 -19.62 -12.28 -12.13
N TYR A 676 -18.58 -12.13 -12.94
CA TYR A 676 -18.69 -11.96 -14.40
C TYR A 676 -19.38 -13.16 -15.07
N ILE A 677 -19.03 -14.40 -14.72
CA ILE A 677 -19.63 -15.59 -15.35
C ILE A 677 -21.03 -15.93 -14.81
N GLY A 678 -21.49 -15.20 -13.78
CA GLY A 678 -22.87 -15.23 -13.29
C GLY A 678 -23.10 -15.88 -11.93
N VAL A 679 -22.05 -16.25 -11.18
CA VAL A 679 -22.22 -16.81 -9.82
C VAL A 679 -22.90 -15.76 -8.93
N LYS A 680 -24.02 -16.14 -8.30
CA LYS A 680 -24.85 -15.20 -7.54
C LYS A 680 -24.22 -14.75 -6.22
N ASP A 681 -23.53 -15.65 -5.54
CA ASP A 681 -23.00 -15.43 -4.20
C ASP A 681 -21.48 -15.64 -4.18
N VAL A 682 -20.72 -14.57 -4.42
CA VAL A 682 -19.26 -14.59 -4.41
C VAL A 682 -18.77 -13.71 -3.27
N ARG A 683 -17.94 -14.26 -2.39
CA ARG A 683 -17.34 -13.60 -1.24
C ARG A 683 -15.83 -13.54 -1.40
N LEU A 684 -15.22 -12.51 -0.85
CA LEU A 684 -13.78 -12.31 -0.81
C LEU A 684 -13.35 -12.14 0.65
N LEU A 685 -12.39 -12.96 1.10
CA LEU A 685 -11.81 -12.83 2.44
C LEU A 685 -10.89 -11.61 2.52
N ASN A 686 -11.32 -10.56 3.23
CA ASN A 686 -10.55 -9.35 3.46
C ASN A 686 -9.25 -9.70 4.22
N GLY A 687 -8.09 -9.23 3.73
CA GLY A 687 -6.78 -9.58 4.29
C GLY A 687 -6.28 -10.99 3.94
N GLY A 688 -7.06 -11.77 3.19
CA GLY A 688 -6.65 -13.06 2.63
C GLY A 688 -6.14 -14.07 3.67
N TYR A 689 -5.10 -14.82 3.30
CA TYR A 689 -4.54 -15.87 4.17
C TYR A 689 -3.95 -15.31 5.47
N ALA A 690 -3.39 -14.09 5.44
CA ALA A 690 -2.80 -13.46 6.62
C ALA A 690 -3.88 -13.20 7.69
N ALA A 691 -5.02 -12.61 7.31
CA ALA A 691 -6.15 -12.40 8.21
C ALA A 691 -6.66 -13.70 8.84
N TRP A 692 -6.77 -14.78 8.06
CA TRP A 692 -7.15 -16.09 8.60
C TRP A 692 -6.18 -16.57 9.69
N THR A 693 -4.88 -16.56 9.42
CA THR A 693 -3.88 -17.01 10.40
C THR A 693 -3.79 -16.10 11.62
N ASN A 694 -3.98 -14.80 11.46
CA ASN A 694 -3.96 -13.83 12.54
C ASN A 694 -5.17 -13.98 13.48
N SER A 695 -6.32 -14.42 12.96
CA SER A 695 -7.50 -14.77 13.76
C SER A 695 -7.36 -16.11 14.51
N ALA A 696 -6.19 -16.75 14.48
CA ALA A 696 -5.94 -18.10 14.97
C ALA A 696 -6.86 -19.17 14.32
N GLY A 697 -7.27 -18.94 13.07
CA GLY A 697 -8.00 -19.92 12.28
C GLY A 697 -7.21 -21.23 12.14
N THR A 698 -7.90 -22.36 12.29
CA THR A 698 -7.28 -23.68 12.06
C THR A 698 -6.81 -23.77 10.61
N ILE A 699 -5.70 -24.46 10.36
CA ILE A 699 -5.20 -24.68 9.00
C ILE A 699 -5.18 -26.18 8.65
N GLU A 700 -5.31 -26.48 7.37
CA GLU A 700 -5.10 -27.81 6.82
C GLU A 700 -3.88 -27.83 5.88
N THR A 701 -3.34 -29.02 5.66
CA THR A 701 -2.21 -29.25 4.74
C THR A 701 -2.52 -30.35 3.72
N THR A 702 -3.73 -30.92 3.79
CA THR A 702 -4.18 -31.98 2.89
C THR A 702 -4.73 -31.36 1.62
N GLU A 703 -4.31 -31.86 0.46
CA GLU A 703 -4.84 -31.40 -0.82
C GLU A 703 -6.31 -31.80 -0.99
N HIS A 704 -7.16 -30.79 -1.24
CA HIS A 704 -8.55 -31.00 -1.65
C HIS A 704 -8.66 -30.76 -3.15
N LEU A 705 -9.18 -31.77 -3.86
CA LEU A 705 -9.43 -31.69 -5.29
C LEU A 705 -10.89 -31.27 -5.55
N PRO A 706 -11.15 -30.46 -6.58
CA PRO A 706 -12.51 -30.11 -6.94
C PRO A 706 -13.32 -31.35 -7.36
N VAL A 707 -14.62 -31.31 -7.09
CA VAL A 707 -15.57 -32.34 -7.52
C VAL A 707 -16.49 -31.71 -8.56
N ALA A 708 -16.29 -32.10 -9.82
CA ALA A 708 -17.06 -31.58 -10.93
C ALA A 708 -18.58 -31.77 -10.74
N VAL A 709 -19.34 -30.75 -11.13
CA VAL A 709 -20.81 -30.75 -11.11
C VAL A 709 -21.35 -30.66 -12.54
N ALA A 710 -22.67 -30.85 -12.69
CA ALA A 710 -23.31 -30.56 -13.96
C ALA A 710 -23.19 -29.06 -14.25
N ASP A 711 -22.82 -28.72 -15.49
CA ASP A 711 -22.83 -27.34 -15.94
C ASP A 711 -24.28 -26.83 -16.00
N THR A 712 -24.62 -25.93 -15.08
CA THR A 712 -25.93 -25.28 -14.98
C THR A 712 -25.93 -23.87 -15.54
N PHE A 713 -24.78 -23.37 -15.99
CA PHE A 713 -24.68 -22.02 -16.51
C PHE A 713 -25.29 -21.93 -17.91
N THR A 714 -25.70 -20.72 -18.25
CA THR A 714 -26.01 -20.32 -19.62
C THR A 714 -25.24 -19.06 -19.96
N LEU A 715 -25.00 -18.83 -21.26
CA LEU A 715 -24.37 -17.59 -21.71
C LEU A 715 -25.22 -16.33 -21.39
N ALA A 716 -26.49 -16.49 -21.03
CA ALA A 716 -27.34 -15.39 -20.59
C ALA A 716 -27.03 -14.95 -19.15
N ASP A 717 -26.34 -15.78 -18.36
CA ASP A 717 -25.96 -15.47 -16.97
C ASP A 717 -24.68 -14.60 -16.90
N VAL A 718 -23.94 -14.50 -18.00
CA VAL A 718 -22.72 -13.69 -18.09
C VAL A 718 -23.05 -12.21 -17.95
N GLN A 719 -22.37 -11.55 -17.02
CA GLN A 719 -22.50 -10.11 -16.73
C GLN A 719 -21.65 -9.28 -17.70
N LEU A 720 -22.09 -9.22 -18.98
CA LEU A 720 -21.35 -8.52 -20.04
C LEU A 720 -21.07 -7.04 -19.73
N SER A 721 -21.85 -6.39 -18.86
CA SER A 721 -21.61 -5.02 -18.45
C SER A 721 -20.34 -4.84 -17.61
N MET A 722 -19.78 -5.91 -17.04
CA MET A 722 -18.55 -5.83 -16.23
C MET A 722 -17.27 -5.86 -17.07
N ARG A 723 -17.34 -6.31 -18.33
CA ARG A 723 -16.18 -6.51 -19.21
C ARG A 723 -16.23 -5.55 -20.39
N ALA A 724 -15.08 -4.98 -20.73
CA ALA A 724 -14.87 -4.35 -22.04
C ALA A 724 -14.12 -5.33 -22.95
N LEU A 725 -14.61 -5.53 -24.18
CA LEU A 725 -13.93 -6.33 -25.20
C LEU A 725 -12.92 -5.48 -25.97
N THR A 726 -11.86 -6.10 -26.52
CA THR A 726 -10.89 -5.36 -27.36
C THR A 726 -11.55 -4.59 -28.50
N SER A 727 -12.62 -5.11 -29.11
CA SER A 727 -13.36 -4.39 -30.17
C SER A 727 -14.12 -3.16 -29.67
N GLU A 728 -14.57 -3.16 -28.42
CA GLU A 728 -15.18 -1.99 -27.78
C GLU A 728 -14.11 -0.95 -27.45
N VAL A 729 -12.97 -1.39 -26.90
CA VAL A 729 -11.77 -0.54 -26.67
C VAL A 729 -11.31 0.11 -27.96
N GLU A 730 -11.20 -0.63 -29.07
CA GLU A 730 -10.86 -0.07 -30.39
C GLU A 730 -11.82 1.04 -30.84
N SER A 731 -13.08 1.02 -30.40
CA SER A 731 -14.09 2.01 -30.77
C SER A 731 -14.14 3.23 -29.83
N HIS A 732 -13.58 3.13 -28.62
CA HIS A 732 -13.74 4.13 -27.55
C HIS A 732 -12.43 4.60 -26.89
N TYR A 733 -11.25 4.09 -27.26
CA TYR A 733 -10.00 4.40 -26.55
C TYR A 733 -9.64 5.91 -26.48
N THR A 734 -10.13 6.73 -27.42
CA THR A 734 -9.99 8.20 -27.39
C THR A 734 -11.26 8.95 -27.00
N ASP A 735 -12.30 8.24 -26.55
CA ASP A 735 -13.61 8.80 -26.24
C ASP A 735 -13.57 9.49 -24.88
N VAL A 736 -13.62 10.83 -24.87
CA VAL A 736 -13.59 11.61 -23.64
C VAL A 736 -14.69 11.14 -22.67
N PRO A 737 -15.98 11.00 -23.06
CA PRO A 737 -17.01 10.40 -22.22
C PRO A 737 -16.69 9.08 -21.51
N THR A 738 -15.82 8.23 -22.06
CA THR A 738 -15.49 6.89 -21.54
C THR A 738 -14.01 6.82 -21.11
N PRO A 739 -13.63 7.45 -19.98
CA PRO A 739 -12.26 7.48 -19.50
C PRO A 739 -11.70 6.07 -19.29
N MET A 740 -10.46 5.88 -19.71
CA MET A 740 -9.75 4.61 -19.59
C MET A 740 -8.53 4.76 -18.68
N MET A 741 -8.53 4.03 -17.58
CA MET A 741 -7.51 4.07 -16.54
C MET A 741 -6.48 2.97 -16.76
N ASP A 742 -5.23 3.36 -16.94
CA ASP A 742 -4.08 2.46 -17.01
C ASP A 742 -3.49 2.24 -15.60
N GLU A 743 -3.83 1.09 -15.03
CA GLU A 743 -3.44 0.66 -13.67
C GLU A 743 -2.00 0.15 -13.58
N ARG A 744 -1.22 0.25 -14.66
CA ARG A 744 0.20 -0.13 -14.67
C ARG A 744 1.02 1.00 -14.04
N SER A 745 2.32 0.76 -13.80
CA SER A 745 3.18 1.84 -13.31
C SER A 745 3.43 2.91 -14.38
N ALA A 746 3.82 4.11 -13.95
CA ALA A 746 4.13 5.23 -14.83
C ALA A 746 5.15 4.85 -15.91
N ARG A 747 6.11 3.98 -15.60
CA ARG A 747 7.11 3.51 -16.56
C ARG A 747 6.50 2.68 -17.69
N LEU A 748 5.54 1.81 -17.38
CA LEU A 748 4.82 1.03 -18.39
C LEU A 748 3.90 1.94 -19.22
N TYR A 749 3.23 2.90 -18.58
CA TYR A 749 2.36 3.87 -19.23
C TYR A 749 3.10 4.81 -20.20
N LEU A 750 4.30 5.27 -19.83
CA LEU A 750 5.17 6.07 -20.69
C LEU A 750 5.84 5.24 -21.80
N GLY A 751 5.72 3.91 -21.76
CA GLY A 751 6.34 3.02 -22.75
C GLY A 751 7.85 2.92 -22.63
N ILE A 752 8.40 3.11 -21.42
CA ILE A 752 9.83 2.94 -21.13
C ILE A 752 10.26 1.49 -21.38
N TYR A 753 9.43 0.54 -20.93
CA TYR A 753 9.54 -0.89 -21.19
C TYR A 753 8.17 -1.56 -21.13
N SER A 754 8.09 -2.81 -21.56
CA SER A 754 6.82 -3.54 -21.71
C SER A 754 6.22 -4.07 -20.41
N GLY A 755 6.97 -4.10 -19.30
CA GLY A 755 6.50 -4.62 -18.01
C GLY A 755 6.62 -6.13 -17.85
N TYR A 756 6.26 -6.90 -18.87
CA TYR A 756 6.06 -8.35 -18.77
C TYR A 756 7.14 -9.15 -19.52
N SER A 757 7.51 -10.35 -19.04
CA SER A 757 8.48 -11.22 -19.72
C SER A 757 7.94 -11.84 -21.01
N TYR A 758 6.61 -11.82 -21.16
CA TYR A 758 5.86 -12.40 -22.26
C TYR A 758 5.22 -11.34 -23.18
N THR A 759 5.55 -10.06 -22.97
CA THR A 759 5.16 -8.95 -23.86
C THR A 759 6.37 -8.11 -24.22
N ASN A 760 6.62 -7.89 -25.51
CA ASN A 760 7.79 -7.15 -25.98
C ASN A 760 7.49 -5.72 -26.46
N ILE A 761 6.22 -5.32 -26.52
CA ILE A 761 5.81 -4.00 -27.00
C ILE A 761 5.56 -3.09 -25.80
N ALA A 762 6.30 -1.99 -25.73
CA ALA A 762 6.17 -0.96 -24.71
C ALA A 762 5.27 0.18 -25.21
N GLY A 763 4.49 0.76 -24.29
CA GLY A 763 3.57 1.85 -24.55
C GLY A 763 2.28 1.74 -23.74
N ARG A 764 1.31 2.56 -24.11
CA ARG A 764 -0.06 2.58 -23.58
C ARG A 764 -1.09 2.62 -24.70
N ILE A 765 -2.34 2.35 -24.32
CA ILE A 765 -3.47 2.59 -25.20
C ILE A 765 -3.65 4.11 -25.32
N PRO A 766 -3.77 4.69 -26.54
CA PRO A 766 -3.93 6.13 -26.68
C PRO A 766 -5.18 6.64 -25.95
N GLY A 767 -5.15 7.87 -25.43
CA GLY A 767 -6.29 8.46 -24.72
C GLY A 767 -6.54 7.93 -23.29
N ALA A 768 -5.87 6.85 -22.88
CA ALA A 768 -5.86 6.42 -21.49
C ALA A 768 -5.12 7.43 -20.61
N PHE A 769 -5.57 7.61 -19.37
CA PHE A 769 -4.84 8.32 -18.32
C PHE A 769 -4.21 7.30 -17.36
N HIS A 770 -3.23 7.74 -16.58
CA HIS A 770 -2.53 6.88 -15.63
C HIS A 770 -2.87 7.28 -14.20
N GLU A 771 -3.46 6.32 -13.48
CA GLU A 771 -3.65 6.32 -12.05
C GLU A 771 -3.70 4.84 -11.62
N THR A 772 -3.31 4.52 -10.39
CA THR A 772 -3.25 3.13 -9.93
C THR A 772 -3.72 2.92 -8.49
N LEU A 773 -4.68 2.01 -8.33
CA LEU A 773 -5.10 1.46 -7.03
C LEU A 773 -4.62 0.01 -6.85
N LEU A 774 -3.70 -0.44 -7.71
CA LEU A 774 -3.09 -1.76 -7.62
C LEU A 774 -2.38 -1.93 -6.28
N ASN A 775 -2.76 -2.99 -5.55
CA ASN A 775 -2.26 -3.30 -4.20
C ASN A 775 -2.51 -2.16 -3.19
N SER A 776 -3.61 -1.42 -3.33
CA SER A 776 -4.12 -0.57 -2.26
C SER A 776 -4.66 -1.44 -1.13
N THR A 777 -3.81 -1.70 -0.14
CA THR A 777 -4.10 -2.49 1.05
C THR A 777 -3.55 -1.82 2.30
N ASP A 778 -4.21 -2.01 3.43
CA ASP A 778 -3.71 -1.60 4.74
C ASP A 778 -2.55 -2.51 5.21
N PRO A 779 -1.78 -2.12 6.24
CA PRO A 779 -0.59 -2.85 6.68
C PRO A 779 -0.83 -4.32 7.08
N ASP A 780 -2.03 -4.65 7.53
CA ASP A 780 -2.45 -6.02 7.87
C ASP A 780 -2.92 -6.84 6.64
N GLY A 781 -2.97 -6.21 5.47
CA GLY A 781 -3.30 -6.81 4.18
C GLY A 781 -4.75 -6.68 3.75
N THR A 782 -5.63 -6.08 4.56
CA THR A 782 -7.01 -5.77 4.15
C THR A 782 -7.01 -4.74 3.03
N TYR A 783 -8.09 -4.65 2.24
CA TYR A 783 -8.18 -3.62 1.20
C TYR A 783 -8.34 -2.26 1.86
N SER A 784 -7.61 -1.26 1.34
CA SER A 784 -7.79 0.13 1.77
C SER A 784 -9.26 0.54 1.69
N SER A 785 -9.67 1.41 2.61
CA SER A 785 -11.04 1.89 2.66
C SER A 785 -11.53 2.40 1.30
N TYR A 786 -12.75 2.03 0.93
CA TYR A 786 -13.41 2.49 -0.29
C TYR A 786 -13.56 4.03 -0.33
N THR A 787 -13.51 4.72 0.82
CA THR A 787 -13.52 6.18 0.90
C THR A 787 -12.20 6.79 0.43
N GLU A 788 -11.07 6.12 0.68
CA GLU A 788 -9.74 6.58 0.24
C GLU A 788 -9.60 6.38 -1.28
N ALA A 789 -10.11 5.26 -1.81
CA ALA A 789 -10.15 5.00 -3.25
C ALA A 789 -10.93 6.06 -4.05
N ARG A 790 -11.91 6.72 -3.42
CA ARG A 790 -12.73 7.76 -4.05
C ARG A 790 -11.91 8.98 -4.44
N GLU A 791 -10.89 9.35 -3.66
CA GLU A 791 -10.07 10.52 -3.96
C GLU A 791 -9.34 10.38 -5.31
N ALA A 792 -8.85 9.17 -5.62
CA ALA A 792 -8.23 8.85 -6.90
C ALA A 792 -9.23 8.90 -8.08
N PHE A 793 -10.51 8.60 -7.82
CA PHE A 793 -11.55 8.68 -8.84
C PHE A 793 -11.99 10.12 -9.07
N ASP A 794 -12.14 10.89 -8.00
CA ASP A 794 -12.53 12.30 -8.03
C ASP A 794 -11.47 13.16 -8.73
N SER A 795 -10.17 12.89 -8.53
CA SER A 795 -9.08 13.61 -9.20
C SER A 795 -9.09 13.47 -10.73
N GLU A 796 -9.57 12.33 -11.22
CA GLU A 796 -9.65 11.98 -12.65
C GLU A 796 -11.07 12.18 -13.24
N GLY A 797 -12.01 12.68 -12.44
CA GLY A 797 -13.39 12.93 -12.86
C GLY A 797 -14.17 11.66 -13.22
N ILE A 798 -13.85 10.54 -12.57
CA ILE A 798 -14.60 9.29 -12.64
C ILE A 798 -15.80 9.41 -11.70
N THR A 799 -16.99 9.57 -12.26
CA THR A 799 -18.25 9.72 -11.52
C THR A 799 -19.18 8.54 -11.79
N LYS A 800 -20.11 8.28 -10.85
CA LYS A 800 -21.06 7.15 -10.96
C LYS A 800 -21.95 7.20 -12.20
N ASP A 801 -22.20 8.38 -12.75
CA ASP A 801 -23.06 8.57 -13.91
C ASP A 801 -22.36 8.37 -15.26
N ARG A 802 -21.03 8.18 -15.26
CA ARG A 802 -20.16 8.08 -16.44
C ARG A 802 -19.59 6.66 -16.58
N ASP A 803 -19.45 6.20 -17.82
CA ASP A 803 -18.76 4.93 -18.09
C ASP A 803 -17.25 5.09 -17.84
N ALA A 804 -16.59 4.14 -17.18
CA ALA A 804 -15.13 4.18 -17.01
C ALA A 804 -14.52 2.78 -17.09
N TRP A 805 -13.41 2.65 -17.83
CA TRP A 805 -12.81 1.35 -18.13
C TRP A 805 -11.43 1.23 -17.51
N PHE A 806 -11.22 0.16 -16.75
CA PHE A 806 -9.95 -0.11 -16.07
C PHE A 806 -9.17 -1.18 -16.81
N TYR A 807 -7.87 -0.99 -17.00
CA TYR A 807 -7.01 -2.00 -17.61
C TYR A 807 -5.61 -2.00 -17.00
N CYS A 808 -4.93 -3.14 -17.09
CA CYS A 808 -3.50 -3.26 -16.83
C CYS A 808 -2.84 -4.10 -17.93
N GLY A 809 -1.87 -4.95 -17.61
CA GLY A 809 -1.34 -5.93 -18.57
C GLY A 809 -2.39 -6.93 -19.05
N ASP A 810 -3.03 -7.59 -18.09
CA ASP A 810 -3.80 -8.85 -18.20
C ASP A 810 -5.09 -8.84 -17.34
N GLY A 811 -5.41 -7.71 -16.70
CA GLY A 811 -6.66 -7.48 -15.97
C GLY A 811 -6.62 -7.70 -14.45
N TYR A 812 -5.51 -8.17 -13.85
CA TYR A 812 -5.43 -8.39 -12.40
C TYR A 812 -5.59 -7.10 -11.58
N GLY A 813 -4.78 -6.09 -11.88
CA GLY A 813 -4.85 -4.79 -11.20
C GLY A 813 -6.19 -4.10 -11.42
N ALA A 814 -6.66 -4.10 -12.67
CA ALA A 814 -7.96 -3.55 -13.04
C ALA A 814 -9.14 -4.20 -12.29
N SER A 815 -9.05 -5.49 -11.98
CA SER A 815 -10.08 -6.19 -11.19
C SER A 815 -10.12 -5.71 -9.73
N GLN A 816 -8.96 -5.36 -9.14
CA GLN A 816 -8.91 -4.77 -7.81
C GLN A 816 -9.51 -3.35 -7.80
N THR A 817 -9.22 -2.53 -8.80
CA THR A 817 -9.86 -1.20 -8.91
C THR A 817 -11.36 -1.31 -9.13
N PHE A 818 -11.79 -2.27 -9.95
CA PHE A 818 -13.21 -2.57 -10.13
C PHE A 818 -13.87 -2.93 -8.80
N LEU A 819 -13.25 -3.76 -7.96
CA LEU A 819 -13.77 -4.12 -6.63
C LEU A 819 -14.04 -2.88 -5.76
N LEU A 820 -13.11 -1.92 -5.72
CA LEU A 820 -13.27 -0.67 -4.97
C LEU A 820 -14.40 0.19 -5.55
N ALA A 821 -14.47 0.31 -6.88
CA ALA A 821 -15.55 0.98 -7.59
C ALA A 821 -16.92 0.34 -7.31
N TYR A 822 -16.96 -0.99 -7.27
CA TYR A 822 -18.15 -1.78 -6.97
C TYR A 822 -18.66 -1.50 -5.56
N PHE A 823 -17.78 -1.48 -4.56
CA PHE A 823 -18.14 -1.12 -3.19
C PHE A 823 -18.57 0.34 -3.05
N MET A 824 -18.08 1.23 -3.90
CA MET A 824 -18.59 2.60 -3.97
C MET A 824 -19.94 2.72 -4.68
N GLY A 825 -20.42 1.68 -5.36
CA GLY A 825 -21.66 1.69 -6.13
C GLY A 825 -21.54 2.36 -7.50
N TYR A 826 -20.38 2.21 -8.16
CA TYR A 826 -20.21 2.55 -9.57
C TYR A 826 -20.71 1.36 -10.40
N ASP A 827 -21.80 1.55 -11.14
CA ASP A 827 -22.48 0.50 -11.92
C ASP A 827 -22.11 0.52 -13.41
N LYS A 828 -21.40 1.56 -13.85
CA LYS A 828 -20.95 1.79 -15.24
C LYS A 828 -19.45 1.58 -15.46
N VAL A 829 -18.78 0.95 -14.52
CA VAL A 829 -17.35 0.61 -14.66
C VAL A 829 -17.17 -0.74 -15.33
N ARG A 830 -16.08 -0.90 -16.10
CA ARG A 830 -15.74 -2.16 -16.77
C ARG A 830 -14.27 -2.49 -16.62
N VAL A 831 -13.94 -3.78 -16.60
CA VAL A 831 -12.56 -4.28 -16.74
C VAL A 831 -12.30 -4.61 -18.20
N TYR A 832 -11.29 -3.99 -18.81
CA TYR A 832 -10.73 -4.48 -20.06
C TYR A 832 -9.76 -5.62 -19.76
N THR A 833 -10.28 -6.84 -19.77
CA THR A 833 -9.61 -8.04 -19.29
C THR A 833 -8.44 -8.49 -20.15
N ASP A 834 -8.44 -8.14 -21.43
CA ASP A 834 -7.41 -8.57 -22.37
C ASP A 834 -6.18 -7.65 -22.29
N GLY A 835 -6.38 -6.44 -21.73
CA GLY A 835 -5.37 -5.50 -21.30
C GLY A 835 -4.37 -5.05 -22.37
N TRP A 836 -3.25 -4.50 -21.91
CA TRP A 836 -2.14 -4.06 -22.74
C TRP A 836 -1.53 -5.20 -23.56
N ASN A 837 -1.48 -6.41 -23.01
CA ASN A 837 -0.85 -7.56 -23.66
C ASN A 837 -1.55 -7.88 -24.98
N THR A 838 -2.88 -7.95 -24.97
CA THR A 838 -3.68 -8.22 -26.18
C THR A 838 -3.86 -6.97 -27.04
N TRP A 839 -3.92 -5.78 -26.43
CA TRP A 839 -3.95 -4.54 -27.21
C TRP A 839 -2.72 -4.42 -28.10
N SER A 840 -1.54 -4.56 -27.50
CA SER A 840 -0.26 -4.36 -28.19
C SER A 840 0.10 -5.53 -29.10
N SER A 841 -0.28 -6.75 -28.74
CA SER A 841 0.28 -7.97 -29.32
C SER A 841 -0.77 -9.00 -29.74
N VAL A 842 -0.41 -9.81 -30.73
CA VAL A 842 -1.15 -11.01 -31.17
C VAL A 842 -0.19 -12.19 -31.31
N MET A 843 -0.70 -13.40 -31.16
CA MET A 843 0.07 -14.63 -31.39
C MET A 843 -0.12 -15.13 -32.81
N VAL A 844 0.97 -15.28 -33.57
CA VAL A 844 0.96 -15.86 -34.92
C VAL A 844 2.08 -16.88 -35.01
N ASP A 845 1.71 -18.15 -35.26
CA ASP A 845 2.65 -19.28 -35.30
C ASP A 845 3.50 -19.39 -34.02
N GLU A 846 2.86 -19.23 -32.85
CA GLU A 846 3.50 -19.23 -31.51
C GLU A 846 4.49 -18.08 -31.27
N VAL A 847 4.59 -17.12 -32.20
CA VAL A 847 5.43 -15.92 -32.06
C VAL A 847 4.56 -14.70 -31.78
N GLN A 848 4.94 -13.93 -30.77
CA GLN A 848 4.32 -12.64 -30.49
C GLN A 848 4.64 -11.62 -31.59
N LYS A 849 3.61 -11.01 -32.16
CA LYS A 849 3.72 -9.94 -33.17
C LYS A 849 2.89 -8.73 -32.75
N PRO A 850 3.23 -7.52 -33.24
CA PRO A 850 2.36 -6.36 -33.07
C PRO A 850 0.95 -6.63 -33.60
N SER A 851 -0.05 -6.18 -32.85
CA SER A 851 -1.46 -6.31 -33.24
C SER A 851 -1.85 -5.41 -34.43
N GLY A 852 -1.07 -4.35 -34.67
CA GLY A 852 -1.40 -3.28 -35.62
C GLY A 852 -2.30 -2.19 -35.04
N ARG A 853 -2.69 -2.27 -33.76
CA ARG A 853 -3.44 -1.22 -33.06
C ARG A 853 -2.53 -0.03 -32.72
N PRO A 854 -3.08 1.19 -32.63
CA PRO A 854 -2.34 2.37 -32.21
C PRO A 854 -1.71 2.22 -30.81
N VAL A 855 -0.48 2.70 -30.66
CA VAL A 855 0.27 2.68 -29.40
C VAL A 855 0.84 4.07 -29.17
N GLU A 856 0.69 4.59 -27.95
CA GLU A 856 1.37 5.81 -27.51
C GLU A 856 2.55 5.51 -26.58
N ARG A 857 3.56 6.38 -26.64
CA ARG A 857 4.77 6.38 -25.79
C ARG A 857 5.11 7.82 -25.41
N GLY A 858 5.94 7.97 -24.38
CA GLY A 858 6.35 9.26 -23.85
C GLY A 858 5.22 10.02 -23.18
N LEU A 859 5.39 11.32 -23.06
CA LEU A 859 4.44 12.17 -22.33
C LEU A 859 3.04 12.12 -22.97
N PRO A 860 1.97 12.15 -22.15
CA PRO A 860 0.62 12.38 -22.65
C PRO A 860 0.56 13.70 -23.41
N LYS A 861 -0.23 13.75 -24.48
CA LYS A 861 -0.52 15.00 -25.20
C LYS A 861 -1.54 15.79 -24.37
N GLU A 862 -1.25 17.07 -24.11
CA GLU A 862 -2.17 18.00 -23.43
C GLU A 862 -3.48 18.24 -24.18
#